data_AF-A0A352TA20-F1
#
_entry.id   AF-A0A352TA20-F1
#
_cell.length_a   1.000
_cell.length_b   1.000
_cell.length_c   1.000
_cell.angle_alpha   90.00
_cell.angle_beta   90.00
_cell.angle_gamma   90.00
#
_symmetry.space_group_name_H-M   'P 1'
#
loop_
_entity.id
_entity.type
_entity.pdbx_description
1 polymer ?
#
loop_
_entity_poly.entity_id
_entity_poly.type
_entity_poly.pdbx_seq_one_letter_code
_entity_poly.pdbx_strand_id
1 'polypeptide(L)'
;MSDEPRKSAKTLEPGTIDRTRRNIGSIDPSEADAIAKKLGGEVLHERSVISSSSMPSKKRTVVSSSVKASGLSSADIAAKSAALSATSNLSNKPSTTVSQIVTTPKKKTEDGLPELPARELKLIDKLMRSDEYNIKKSWGPLTFLFCLSPRNRELVNKHFTNYTMQKHVEHMQVFISTLKSFMITAPDSYKVKIANDSDLKFKFLRTVGKWQLRDIKVIAIDFENAQESTVAMLVPFTKAIYRQLLTVYYIGEQQVPALIKDVYNDLTAYKDADLKKLQQLAKQGITEWLYVHNQIIKGMYPLLMRMCSSQYEAFPNFFTDQIANILQFLGLTKFDLLLPEKKKKQEDPKVAAEKEKKKQEEQHIAGKKDELVNTGLKILEQLFPEAGFSHLDNHPDLYPYFQPLYNFSDGFNVLNPENGLQVTVVLLRIIEDLFQGCRNIEFNFGADEKLSALKDNINAILSEWTSYREDLFEKRYGDYLRNFVNQLYSQNDWDKSQYGKESLTNILWRTKYYFLPNFNFTQILLNKPSNDNPYKPLAGRTDYLKTALSLIVKRIDENAEGQKAVLGVINPWERYEFDLPNTVSKRLDVLLGAKRQTNTSATNANLIKYTLCIVSVLDWWINNPQSPAYTTNAMHIYRISDKDGGPAFSAPVRSDQNQLFAAAVKRAVAARQQK
;
A
#
# COMPACT_ATOMS: atom_id res chain seq x y z
N MET A 1 28.91 -17.74 -61.92
CA MET A 1 29.72 -17.73 -60.69
C MET A 1 29.13 -16.65 -59.80
N SER A 2 28.69 -17.03 -58.61
CA SER A 2 28.07 -16.14 -57.63
C SER A 2 28.39 -16.73 -56.26
N ASP A 3 29.19 -16.03 -55.46
CA ASP A 3 29.62 -16.51 -54.15
C ASP A 3 28.51 -16.32 -53.11
N GLU A 4 28.05 -17.41 -52.49
CA GLU A 4 27.32 -17.37 -51.22
C GLU A 4 28.31 -17.53 -50.06
N PRO A 5 28.21 -16.72 -48.98
CA PRO A 5 29.10 -16.84 -47.84
C PRO A 5 28.77 -18.08 -47.00
N ARG A 6 29.73 -19.02 -46.92
CA ARG A 6 29.62 -20.20 -46.05
C ARG A 6 29.40 -19.79 -44.59
N LYS A 7 28.32 -20.26 -43.98
CA LYS A 7 28.04 -20.11 -42.54
C LYS A 7 29.23 -20.64 -41.72
N SER A 8 29.74 -19.82 -40.79
CA SER A 8 30.81 -20.24 -39.89
C SER A 8 30.31 -21.27 -38.89
N ALA A 9 31.04 -22.39 -38.76
CA ALA A 9 30.74 -23.43 -37.77
C ALA A 9 30.90 -22.88 -36.35
N LYS A 10 29.95 -23.19 -35.46
CA LYS A 10 29.97 -22.79 -34.04
C LYS A 10 31.06 -23.58 -33.29
N THR A 11 32.27 -23.05 -33.23
CA THR A 11 33.34 -23.59 -32.37
C THR A 11 33.10 -23.22 -30.91
N LEU A 12 33.31 -24.18 -30.00
CA LEU A 12 33.21 -23.97 -28.55
C LEU A 12 34.48 -23.31 -28.00
N GLU A 13 34.34 -22.58 -26.88
CA GLU A 13 35.50 -22.04 -26.15
C GLU A 13 36.30 -23.16 -25.47
N PRO A 14 37.63 -23.01 -25.30
CA PRO A 14 38.48 -24.07 -24.75
C PRO A 14 38.06 -24.48 -23.33
N GLY A 15 37.91 -25.78 -23.09
CA GLY A 15 37.54 -26.34 -21.79
C GLY A 15 36.04 -26.32 -21.48
N THR A 16 35.18 -26.03 -22.45
CA THR A 16 33.72 -26.08 -22.27
C THR A 16 33.22 -27.52 -22.16
N ILE A 17 33.75 -28.44 -22.98
CA ILE A 17 33.42 -29.87 -22.97
C ILE A 17 33.85 -30.51 -21.65
N ASP A 18 35.05 -30.21 -21.14
CA ASP A 18 35.52 -30.76 -19.86
C ASP A 18 34.70 -30.25 -18.67
N ARG A 19 34.25 -28.99 -18.72
CA ARG A 19 33.34 -28.44 -17.71
C ARG A 19 31.96 -29.12 -17.76
N THR A 20 31.45 -29.39 -18.96
CA THR A 20 30.20 -30.15 -19.16
C THR A 20 30.33 -31.60 -18.67
N ARG A 21 31.44 -32.29 -19.00
CA ARG A 21 31.74 -33.65 -18.50
C ARG A 21 31.79 -33.72 -16.97
N ARG A 22 32.41 -32.76 -16.30
CA ARG A 22 32.44 -32.70 -14.82
C ARG A 22 31.06 -32.48 -14.19
N ASN A 23 30.15 -31.79 -14.87
CA ASN A 23 28.78 -31.55 -14.38
C ASN A 23 27.82 -32.72 -14.62
N ILE A 24 28.10 -33.59 -15.60
CA ILE A 24 27.23 -34.71 -15.98
C ILE A 24 27.49 -35.97 -15.11
N GLY A 25 28.69 -36.08 -14.52
CA GLY A 25 29.07 -37.26 -13.74
C GLY A 25 29.50 -38.45 -14.60
N SER A 26 29.83 -39.57 -13.97
CA SER A 26 30.21 -40.81 -14.65
C SER A 26 28.98 -41.54 -15.19
N ILE A 27 28.68 -41.36 -16.48
CA ILE A 27 27.67 -42.14 -17.23
C ILE A 27 28.27 -43.49 -17.65
N ASP A 28 27.44 -44.54 -17.61
CA ASP A 28 27.84 -45.87 -18.09
C ASP A 28 28.00 -45.90 -19.63
N PRO A 29 29.00 -46.61 -20.20
CA PRO A 29 29.20 -46.66 -21.65
C PRO A 29 27.96 -47.08 -22.46
N SER A 30 27.13 -47.98 -21.91
CA SER A 30 25.90 -48.43 -22.57
C SER A 30 24.79 -47.37 -22.58
N GLU A 31 24.74 -46.54 -21.53
CA GLU A 31 23.80 -45.42 -21.41
C GLU A 31 24.21 -44.26 -22.33
N ALA A 32 25.51 -43.99 -22.48
CA ALA A 32 26.04 -42.99 -23.39
C ALA A 32 25.67 -43.26 -24.86
N ASP A 33 25.79 -44.51 -25.32
CA ASP A 33 25.40 -44.91 -26.68
C ASP A 33 23.87 -44.79 -26.90
N ALA A 34 23.07 -45.13 -25.90
CA ALA A 34 21.61 -44.98 -25.97
C ALA A 34 21.18 -43.50 -26.06
N ILE A 35 21.87 -42.61 -25.34
CA ILE A 35 21.66 -41.16 -25.38
C ILE A 35 22.09 -40.59 -26.73
N ALA A 36 23.28 -40.94 -27.23
CA ALA A 36 23.79 -40.49 -28.52
C ALA A 36 22.85 -40.86 -29.68
N LYS A 37 22.32 -42.09 -29.67
CA LYS A 37 21.40 -42.62 -30.69
C LYS A 37 20.00 -41.99 -30.63
N LYS A 38 19.58 -41.45 -29.48
CA LYS A 38 18.29 -40.73 -29.32
C LYS A 38 18.37 -39.23 -29.59
N LEU A 39 19.52 -38.59 -29.32
CA LEU A 39 19.63 -37.11 -29.38
C LEU A 39 20.15 -36.56 -30.72
N GLY A 40 20.69 -37.39 -31.62
CA GLY A 40 20.88 -37.06 -33.04
C GLY A 40 21.51 -35.68 -33.33
N GLY A 41 22.74 -35.45 -32.88
CA GLY A 41 23.42 -34.15 -32.99
C GLY A 41 24.87 -34.24 -33.47
N GLU A 42 25.31 -33.21 -34.18
CA GLU A 42 26.67 -33.09 -34.74
C GLU A 42 27.68 -32.65 -33.65
N VAL A 43 28.83 -33.31 -33.58
CA VAL A 43 29.84 -33.06 -32.53
C VAL A 43 30.68 -31.81 -32.87
N LEU A 44 30.41 -30.72 -32.13
CA LEU A 44 31.15 -29.47 -32.26
C LEU A 44 32.58 -29.60 -31.70
N HIS A 45 33.54 -29.01 -32.40
CA HIS A 45 34.95 -29.03 -32.02
C HIS A 45 35.33 -27.77 -31.20
N GLU A 46 36.19 -27.93 -30.19
CA GLU A 46 36.77 -26.81 -29.43
C GLU A 46 37.91 -26.13 -30.20
N ARG A 47 38.14 -24.84 -29.88
CA ARG A 47 39.33 -24.12 -30.37
C ARG A 47 40.59 -24.63 -29.69
N SER A 48 41.62 -24.96 -30.47
CA SER A 48 42.95 -25.31 -29.97
C SER A 48 43.56 -24.15 -29.17
N VAL A 49 44.08 -24.44 -27.98
CA VAL A 49 44.80 -23.45 -27.15
C VAL A 49 46.06 -22.99 -27.89
N ILE A 50 46.17 -21.69 -28.13
CA ILE A 50 47.39 -21.09 -28.68
C ILE A 50 48.48 -21.21 -27.60
N SER A 51 49.50 -22.01 -27.86
CA SER A 51 50.64 -22.20 -26.96
C SER A 51 51.43 -20.90 -26.82
N SER A 52 51.33 -20.24 -25.67
CA SER A 52 52.00 -18.98 -25.37
C SER A 52 53.48 -19.19 -24.98
N SER A 53 54.26 -19.86 -25.83
CA SER A 53 55.69 -20.12 -25.61
C SER A 53 56.59 -19.00 -26.12
N SER A 54 56.21 -17.73 -25.90
CA SER A 54 57.04 -16.56 -26.21
C SER A 54 56.53 -15.24 -25.59
N MET A 55 56.68 -15.05 -24.27
CA MET A 55 56.71 -13.72 -23.62
C MET A 55 57.55 -13.78 -22.32
N PRO A 56 58.37 -12.76 -22.00
CA PRO A 56 59.45 -12.89 -21.01
C PRO A 56 58.99 -12.74 -19.55
N SER A 57 59.61 -13.52 -18.65
CA SER A 57 59.33 -13.50 -17.22
C SER A 57 59.80 -12.23 -16.52
N LYS A 58 58.93 -11.54 -15.78
CA LYS A 58 59.36 -10.57 -14.74
C LYS A 58 59.50 -11.27 -13.39
N LYS A 59 60.70 -11.12 -12.81
CA LYS A 59 61.11 -11.72 -11.54
C LYS A 59 60.25 -11.22 -10.37
N ARG A 60 59.90 -12.12 -9.46
CA ARG A 60 59.27 -11.81 -8.16
C ARG A 60 60.40 -11.57 -7.15
N THR A 61 60.64 -10.33 -6.76
CA THR A 61 61.68 -10.01 -5.77
C THR A 61 61.10 -10.04 -4.36
N VAL A 62 61.71 -10.82 -3.47
CA VAL A 62 61.45 -10.85 -2.03
C VAL A 62 62.68 -10.26 -1.33
N VAL A 63 62.51 -9.12 -0.63
CA VAL A 63 63.35 -8.49 0.43
C VAL A 63 62.51 -7.27 0.89
N SER A 64 61.80 -7.21 2.01
CA SER A 64 62.20 -7.23 3.44
C SER A 64 62.87 -5.95 3.97
N SER A 65 62.11 -5.14 4.73
CA SER A 65 62.48 -4.26 5.87
C SER A 65 61.39 -3.17 6.02
N SER A 66 61.01 -2.68 7.21
CA SER A 66 61.53 -2.93 8.56
C SER A 66 60.40 -2.97 9.59
N VAL A 67 60.44 -3.93 10.51
CA VAL A 67 59.66 -3.90 11.75
C VAL A 67 60.67 -3.74 12.89
N LYS A 68 60.55 -2.66 13.66
CA LYS A 68 61.22 -2.56 14.97
C LYS A 68 60.32 -3.23 16.01
N ALA A 69 60.93 -4.05 16.86
CA ALA A 69 60.22 -4.83 17.86
C ALA A 69 59.65 -3.96 19.00
N SER A 70 58.47 -4.35 19.50
CA SER A 70 58.10 -4.20 20.91
C SER A 70 57.84 -5.61 21.44
N GLY A 71 58.49 -5.97 22.56
CA GLY A 71 58.59 -7.35 23.02
C GLY A 71 57.36 -7.84 23.76
N LEU A 72 56.96 -9.09 23.47
CA LEU A 72 56.17 -9.95 24.35
C LEU A 72 56.86 -11.33 24.37
N SER A 73 56.82 -12.01 25.51
CA SER A 73 57.58 -13.23 25.73
C SER A 73 56.82 -14.47 25.26
N SER A 74 57.55 -15.53 24.89
CA SER A 74 56.99 -16.84 24.53
C SER A 74 56.08 -17.44 25.61
N ALA A 75 56.20 -16.99 26.87
CA ALA A 75 55.35 -17.39 27.98
C ALA A 75 53.91 -16.83 27.88
N ASP A 76 53.72 -15.62 27.34
CA ASP A 76 52.41 -14.96 27.24
C ASP A 76 51.48 -15.62 26.20
N ILE A 77 52.09 -16.27 25.20
CA ILE A 77 51.38 -16.99 24.15
C ILE A 77 50.87 -18.35 24.67
N ALA A 78 51.62 -19.01 25.56
CA ALA A 78 51.19 -20.26 26.20
C ALA A 78 50.00 -20.07 27.16
N ALA A 79 50.01 -18.98 27.95
CA ALA A 79 48.92 -18.68 28.89
C ALA A 79 47.56 -18.48 28.21
N LYS A 80 47.54 -17.92 26.99
CA LYS A 80 46.30 -17.73 26.20
C LYS A 80 45.75 -19.01 25.57
N SER A 81 46.57 -20.04 25.39
CA SER A 81 46.14 -21.33 24.84
C SER A 81 45.54 -22.27 25.89
N ALA A 82 45.85 -22.08 27.18
CA ALA A 82 45.29 -22.89 28.27
C ALA A 82 43.87 -22.46 28.71
N ALA A 83 43.45 -21.23 28.40
CA ALA A 83 42.18 -20.64 28.87
C ALA A 83 40.92 -21.08 28.07
N LEU A 84 41.07 -21.97 27.09
CA LEU A 84 40.00 -22.37 26.15
C LEU A 84 39.43 -23.78 26.38
N SER A 85 39.83 -24.46 27.46
CA SER A 85 39.43 -25.86 27.73
C SER A 85 39.14 -26.14 29.21
N ALA A 86 38.11 -25.49 29.78
CA ALA A 86 37.52 -25.90 31.06
C ALA A 86 36.03 -25.51 31.18
N THR A 87 35.17 -26.54 31.21
CA THR A 87 33.90 -26.69 31.99
C THR A 87 33.15 -25.42 32.44
N SER A 88 31.90 -25.16 32.03
CA SER A 88 30.66 -25.90 32.34
C SER A 88 30.27 -25.95 33.83
N ASN A 89 29.02 -25.54 34.10
CA ASN A 89 28.15 -25.81 35.27
C ASN A 89 28.11 -24.87 36.49
N LEU A 90 26.86 -24.75 36.95
CA LEU A 90 26.30 -24.33 38.25
C LEU A 90 26.02 -22.84 38.54
N SER A 91 25.04 -22.67 39.44
CA SER A 91 24.12 -21.54 39.59
C SER A 91 24.04 -21.05 41.03
N ASN A 92 23.85 -19.73 41.25
CA ASN A 92 22.71 -19.22 42.03
C ASN A 92 22.62 -17.67 42.06
N LYS A 93 21.40 -17.17 42.33
CA LYS A 93 20.94 -15.76 42.40
C LYS A 93 21.41 -15.03 43.69
N PRO A 94 21.16 -13.71 43.90
CA PRO A 94 20.46 -12.68 43.08
C PRO A 94 21.41 -11.50 42.69
N SER A 95 21.06 -10.24 42.36
CA SER A 95 19.78 -9.48 42.33
C SER A 95 19.79 -8.25 41.39
N THR A 96 18.59 -7.74 41.07
CA THR A 96 18.19 -6.35 40.75
C THR A 96 18.97 -5.43 39.77
N THR A 97 18.23 -5.07 38.70
CA THR A 97 18.13 -3.77 37.98
C THR A 97 18.97 -3.44 36.73
N VAL A 98 18.21 -2.97 35.72
CA VAL A 98 18.59 -2.27 34.46
C VAL A 98 19.44 -3.05 33.45
N SER A 99 18.75 -3.66 32.49
CA SER A 99 19.33 -4.25 31.28
C SER A 99 20.01 -3.20 30.39
N GLN A 100 21.33 -3.08 30.50
CA GLN A 100 22.14 -2.45 29.44
C GLN A 100 22.16 -3.36 28.22
N ILE A 101 21.60 -2.88 27.10
CA ILE A 101 21.80 -3.51 25.79
C ILE A 101 23.23 -3.17 25.35
N VAL A 102 24.16 -4.11 25.57
CA VAL A 102 25.54 -4.01 25.06
C VAL A 102 25.51 -4.27 23.55
N THR A 103 25.37 -3.22 22.75
CA THR A 103 25.57 -3.31 21.30
C THR A 103 27.04 -3.51 20.98
N THR A 104 27.37 -4.61 20.30
CA THR A 104 28.69 -4.81 19.70
C THR A 104 29.00 -3.71 18.66
N PRO A 105 30.23 -3.18 18.63
CA PRO A 105 30.59 -2.14 17.67
C PRO A 105 30.64 -2.71 16.25
N LYS A 106 29.80 -2.18 15.35
CA LYS A 106 29.86 -2.49 13.92
C LYS A 106 31.23 -2.10 13.35
N LYS A 107 31.92 -3.03 12.67
CA LYS A 107 33.14 -2.73 11.92
C LYS A 107 32.82 -1.72 10.81
N LYS A 108 33.71 -0.75 10.65
CA LYS A 108 33.66 0.25 9.56
C LYS A 108 34.73 -0.09 8.54
N THR A 109 34.45 0.16 7.27
CA THR A 109 35.45 0.09 6.20
C THR A 109 36.50 1.21 6.36
N GLU A 110 37.60 1.12 5.61
CA GLU A 110 38.64 2.16 5.58
C GLU A 110 38.08 3.55 5.20
N ASP A 111 37.02 3.58 4.36
CA ASP A 111 36.27 4.79 3.99
C ASP A 111 35.29 5.30 5.08
N GLY A 112 35.26 4.68 6.27
CA GLY A 112 34.42 5.08 7.40
C GLY A 112 32.93 4.70 7.30
N LEU A 113 32.51 4.05 6.21
CA LEU A 113 31.14 3.58 5.97
C LEU A 113 30.88 2.19 6.60
N PRO A 114 29.62 1.80 6.86
CA PRO A 114 29.30 0.45 7.31
C PRO A 114 29.68 -0.63 6.29
N GLU A 115 30.17 -1.77 6.79
CA GLU A 115 30.28 -3.01 6.02
C GLU A 115 28.88 -3.53 5.67
N LEU A 116 28.65 -3.83 4.39
CA LEU A 116 27.36 -4.26 3.84
C LEU A 116 27.52 -5.57 3.05
N PRO A 117 26.59 -6.54 3.15
CA PRO A 117 26.57 -7.69 2.27
C PRO A 117 26.48 -7.28 0.80
N ALA A 118 27.15 -8.01 -0.10
CA ALA A 118 27.26 -7.64 -1.51
C ALA A 118 25.89 -7.48 -2.22
N ARG A 119 24.87 -8.23 -1.78
CA ARG A 119 23.47 -8.12 -2.25
C ARG A 119 22.85 -6.78 -1.87
N GLU A 120 22.92 -6.43 -0.59
CA GLU A 120 22.36 -5.18 -0.04
C GLU A 120 23.02 -3.96 -0.68
N LEU A 121 24.35 -3.96 -0.75
CA LEU A 121 25.10 -2.87 -1.36
C LEU A 121 24.75 -2.71 -2.85
N LYS A 122 24.50 -3.81 -3.59
CA LYS A 122 24.04 -3.74 -4.99
C LYS A 122 22.64 -3.13 -5.13
N LEU A 123 21.73 -3.36 -4.18
CA LEU A 123 20.38 -2.76 -4.18
C LEU A 123 20.45 -1.27 -3.87
N ILE A 124 21.20 -0.88 -2.84
CA ILE A 124 21.45 0.53 -2.47
C ILE A 124 22.14 1.26 -3.64
N ASP A 125 23.19 0.67 -4.23
CA ASP A 125 23.88 1.22 -5.41
C ASP A 125 22.93 1.38 -6.61
N LYS A 126 21.97 0.47 -6.81
CA LYS A 126 20.97 0.57 -7.90
C LYS A 126 20.02 1.73 -7.64
N LEU A 127 19.50 1.85 -6.42
CA LEU A 127 18.60 2.92 -6.00
C LEU A 127 19.26 4.31 -6.13
N MET A 128 20.50 4.45 -5.66
CA MET A 128 21.25 5.72 -5.77
C MET A 128 21.54 6.15 -7.21
N ARG A 129 21.49 5.23 -8.19
CA ARG A 129 21.70 5.52 -9.63
C ARG A 129 20.41 5.72 -10.43
N SER A 130 19.24 5.37 -9.89
CA SER A 130 17.98 5.54 -10.63
C SER A 130 17.63 7.02 -10.76
N ASP A 131 16.92 7.35 -11.84
CA ASP A 131 16.62 8.74 -12.23
C ASP A 131 15.85 9.55 -11.16
N GLU A 132 15.12 8.87 -10.27
CA GLU A 132 14.44 9.48 -9.11
C GLU A 132 15.41 10.14 -8.10
N TYR A 133 16.60 9.57 -7.89
CA TYR A 133 17.56 10.05 -6.89
C TYR A 133 18.84 10.63 -7.52
N ASN A 134 19.31 10.05 -8.63
CA ASN A 134 20.43 10.53 -9.45
C ASN A 134 21.70 10.93 -8.65
N ILE A 135 21.98 10.20 -7.55
CA ILE A 135 23.05 10.50 -6.60
C ILE A 135 24.38 9.93 -7.08
N LYS A 136 24.39 8.67 -7.53
CA LYS A 136 25.59 8.00 -8.05
C LYS A 136 25.67 8.14 -9.56
N LYS A 137 26.89 8.24 -10.08
CA LYS A 137 27.14 8.34 -11.52
C LYS A 137 26.65 7.08 -12.25
N SER A 138 25.89 7.27 -13.32
CA SER A 138 25.51 6.23 -14.27
C SER A 138 26.36 6.34 -15.54
N TRP A 139 26.72 5.20 -16.13
CA TRP A 139 27.47 5.10 -17.40
C TRP A 139 26.65 4.31 -18.44
N GLY A 140 25.33 4.45 -18.40
CA GLY A 140 24.39 3.75 -19.28
C GLY A 140 24.60 2.22 -19.26
N PRO A 141 24.59 1.53 -20.42
CA PRO A 141 24.70 0.07 -20.49
C PRO A 141 26.06 -0.46 -20.00
N LEU A 142 27.11 0.37 -19.97
CA LEU A 142 28.46 -0.02 -19.53
C LEU A 142 28.69 0.16 -18.02
N THR A 143 27.67 0.60 -17.27
CA THR A 143 27.76 0.85 -15.82
C THR A 143 28.31 -0.36 -15.04
N PHE A 144 28.03 -1.60 -15.47
CA PHE A 144 28.55 -2.79 -14.80
C PHE A 144 30.08 -2.94 -14.90
N LEU A 145 30.68 -2.51 -16.02
CA LEU A 145 32.14 -2.54 -16.23
C LEU A 145 32.84 -1.47 -15.38
N PHE A 146 32.34 -0.24 -15.40
CA PHE A 146 32.94 0.85 -14.65
C PHE A 146 32.86 0.64 -13.13
N CYS A 147 31.79 0.00 -12.63
CA CYS A 147 31.65 -0.36 -11.22
C CYS A 147 32.55 -1.52 -10.74
N LEU A 148 33.33 -2.17 -11.60
CA LEU A 148 34.34 -3.17 -11.17
C LEU A 148 35.50 -2.54 -10.40
N SER A 149 35.78 -1.25 -10.63
CA SER A 149 36.74 -0.47 -9.83
C SER A 149 36.08 0.00 -8.52
N PRO A 150 36.64 -0.30 -7.34
CA PRO A 150 36.11 0.18 -6.06
C PRO A 150 35.97 1.70 -6.00
N ARG A 151 36.96 2.44 -6.54
CA ARG A 151 36.95 3.90 -6.60
C ARG A 151 35.75 4.43 -7.39
N ASN A 152 35.42 3.81 -8.53
CA ASN A 152 34.28 4.23 -9.36
C ASN A 152 32.93 3.89 -8.72
N ARG A 153 32.85 2.81 -7.93
CA ARG A 153 31.61 2.34 -7.32
C ARG A 153 30.97 3.37 -6.37
N GLU A 154 31.79 4.15 -5.67
CA GLU A 154 31.34 5.15 -4.69
C GLU A 154 31.32 6.58 -5.25
N LEU A 155 31.55 6.80 -6.55
CA LEU A 155 31.49 8.12 -7.18
C LEU A 155 30.06 8.69 -7.22
N VAL A 156 29.94 9.93 -6.76
CA VAL A 156 28.73 10.76 -6.80
C VAL A 156 28.63 11.46 -8.15
N ASN A 157 27.41 11.70 -8.63
CA ASN A 157 27.17 12.50 -9.83
C ASN A 157 27.44 13.99 -9.55
N LYS A 158 28.20 14.67 -10.41
CA LYS A 158 28.47 16.12 -10.30
C LYS A 158 27.20 16.98 -10.33
N HIS A 159 26.15 16.52 -11.01
CA HIS A 159 24.85 17.21 -10.97
C HIS A 159 24.27 17.21 -9.55
N PHE A 160 24.45 16.12 -8.80
CA PHE A 160 23.97 16.03 -7.43
C PHE A 160 24.72 17.00 -6.51
N THR A 161 26.05 17.02 -6.58
CA THR A 161 26.90 17.89 -5.73
C THR A 161 26.75 19.37 -6.05
N ASN A 162 26.76 19.74 -7.34
CA ASN A 162 26.85 21.14 -7.74
C ASN A 162 25.48 21.82 -7.86
N TYR A 163 24.40 21.06 -8.13
CA TYR A 163 23.06 21.63 -8.33
C TYR A 163 22.04 21.12 -7.31
N THR A 164 21.86 19.81 -7.18
CA THR A 164 20.82 19.24 -6.29
C THR A 164 21.06 19.61 -4.83
N MET A 165 22.30 19.51 -4.34
CA MET A 165 22.66 19.87 -2.96
C MET A 165 22.45 21.36 -2.66
N GLN A 166 22.91 22.27 -3.53
CA GLN A 166 22.70 23.71 -3.33
C GLN A 166 21.20 24.04 -3.31
N LYS A 167 20.43 23.52 -4.27
CA LYS A 167 18.98 23.68 -4.32
C LYS A 167 18.27 23.15 -3.06
N HIS A 168 18.70 22.01 -2.50
CA HIS A 168 18.18 21.52 -1.22
C HIS A 168 18.44 22.50 -0.07
N VAL A 169 19.64 23.08 0.01
CA VAL A 169 20.02 24.05 1.05
C VAL A 169 19.22 25.36 0.89
N GLU A 170 18.98 25.82 -0.33
CA GLU A 170 18.12 26.98 -0.64
C GLU A 170 16.69 26.75 -0.15
N HIS A 171 16.03 25.66 -0.54
CA HIS A 171 14.65 25.38 -0.12
C HIS A 171 14.53 25.21 1.41
N MET A 172 15.50 24.56 2.07
CA MET A 172 15.56 24.55 3.54
C MET A 172 15.72 25.96 4.12
N GLN A 173 16.50 26.84 3.49
CA GLN A 173 16.65 28.22 3.95
C GLN A 173 15.35 29.01 3.79
N VAL A 174 14.65 28.88 2.67
CA VAL A 174 13.35 29.55 2.45
C VAL A 174 12.35 29.09 3.50
N PHE A 175 12.22 27.78 3.73
CA PHE A 175 11.36 27.22 4.77
C PHE A 175 11.63 27.79 6.17
N ILE A 176 12.90 27.76 6.61
CA ILE A 176 13.32 28.30 7.92
C ILE A 176 13.06 29.81 8.00
N SER A 177 13.38 30.56 6.94
CA SER A 177 13.14 32.01 6.88
C SER A 177 11.66 32.34 6.98
N THR A 178 10.79 31.66 6.24
CA THR A 178 9.33 31.84 6.29
C THR A 178 8.77 31.59 7.69
N LEU A 179 9.20 30.53 8.38
CA LEU A 179 8.76 30.26 9.75
C LEU A 179 9.35 31.25 10.78
N LYS A 180 10.57 31.74 10.58
CA LYS A 180 11.12 32.86 11.38
C LYS A 180 10.36 34.17 11.13
N SER A 181 9.95 34.46 9.89
CA SER A 181 9.10 35.60 9.56
C SER A 181 7.72 35.51 10.21
N PHE A 182 7.14 34.32 10.35
CA PHE A 182 5.94 34.10 11.18
C PHE A 182 6.18 34.49 12.64
N MET A 183 7.27 34.00 13.26
CA MET A 183 7.60 34.31 14.66
C MET A 183 7.90 35.81 14.90
N ILE A 184 8.51 36.49 13.92
CA ILE A 184 8.82 37.93 13.99
C ILE A 184 7.57 38.79 13.81
N THR A 185 6.70 38.43 12.86
CA THR A 185 5.44 39.15 12.55
C THR A 185 4.38 38.94 13.64
N ALA A 186 4.53 37.93 14.49
CA ALA A 186 3.62 37.66 15.59
C ALA A 186 3.59 38.79 16.65
N PRO A 187 2.41 39.10 17.23
CA PRO A 187 2.31 39.98 18.40
C PRO A 187 3.06 39.43 19.60
N ASP A 188 3.50 40.29 20.52
CA ASP A 188 4.34 39.87 21.66
C ASP A 188 3.62 38.90 22.61
N SER A 189 2.30 39.03 22.76
CA SER A 189 1.47 38.05 23.48
C SER A 189 1.51 36.65 22.85
N TYR A 190 1.71 36.54 21.53
CA TYR A 190 1.89 35.27 20.83
C TYR A 190 3.34 34.78 20.89
N LYS A 191 4.34 35.69 20.88
CA LYS A 191 5.75 35.35 21.12
C LYS A 191 5.96 34.71 22.50
N VAL A 192 5.28 35.22 23.54
CA VAL A 192 5.28 34.62 24.88
C VAL A 192 4.68 33.21 24.88
N LYS A 193 3.60 32.97 24.13
CA LYS A 193 3.05 31.62 23.93
C LYS A 193 4.04 30.71 23.21
N ILE A 194 4.66 31.16 22.10
CA ILE A 194 5.68 30.39 21.39
C ILE A 194 6.83 30.00 22.34
N ALA A 195 7.26 30.89 23.23
CA ALA A 195 8.34 30.63 24.18
C ALA A 195 7.96 29.60 25.27
N ASN A 196 6.77 29.72 25.86
CA ASN A 196 6.42 29.06 27.12
C ASN A 196 5.41 27.92 27.00
N ASP A 197 4.52 27.95 26.01
CA ASP A 197 3.44 26.97 25.85
C ASP A 197 4.01 25.60 25.44
N SER A 198 3.30 24.54 25.80
CA SER A 198 3.65 23.15 25.50
C SER A 198 2.99 22.59 24.25
N ASP A 199 2.03 23.29 23.62
CA ASP A 199 1.39 22.81 22.37
C ASP A 199 2.42 22.45 21.29
N LEU A 200 2.15 21.38 20.55
CA LEU A 200 2.96 20.87 19.45
C LEU A 200 3.27 21.97 18.42
N LYS A 201 2.34 22.89 18.11
CA LYS A 201 2.61 23.99 17.17
C LYS A 201 3.71 24.94 17.68
N PHE A 202 3.74 25.23 18.98
CA PHE A 202 4.75 26.09 19.59
C PHE A 202 6.09 25.37 19.81
N LYS A 203 6.06 24.06 20.11
CA LYS A 203 7.26 23.20 20.06
C LYS A 203 7.86 23.18 18.65
N PHE A 204 7.05 22.96 17.62
CA PHE A 204 7.45 22.96 16.21
C PHE A 204 8.12 24.27 15.78
N LEU A 205 7.48 25.42 16.03
CA LEU A 205 8.06 26.73 15.71
C LEU A 205 9.40 26.97 16.42
N ARG A 206 9.52 26.63 17.72
CA ARG A 206 10.80 26.73 18.45
C ARG A 206 11.88 25.81 17.88
N THR A 207 11.53 24.58 17.51
CA THR A 207 12.50 23.60 16.96
C THR A 207 13.03 24.05 15.60
N VAL A 208 12.16 24.43 14.65
CA VAL A 208 12.61 24.94 13.34
C VAL A 208 13.27 26.32 13.46
N GLY A 209 12.81 27.17 14.39
CA GLY A 209 13.46 28.46 14.69
C GLY A 209 14.92 28.31 15.15
N LYS A 210 15.26 27.21 15.83
CA LYS A 210 16.63 26.87 16.25
C LYS A 210 17.51 26.33 15.12
N TRP A 211 16.96 25.95 13.96
CA TRP A 211 17.76 25.43 12.84
C TRP A 211 18.71 26.50 12.30
N GLN A 212 19.96 26.08 12.03
CA GLN A 212 21.04 26.92 11.50
C GLN A 212 21.66 26.23 10.29
N LEU A 213 21.63 26.89 9.13
CA LEU A 213 22.20 26.33 7.89
C LEU A 213 23.64 26.75 7.63
N ARG A 214 24.29 27.49 8.54
CA ARG A 214 25.66 28.00 8.33
C ARG A 214 26.63 26.87 7.98
N ASP A 215 26.67 25.85 8.84
CA ASP A 215 27.61 24.73 8.69
C ASP A 215 27.26 23.87 7.46
N ILE A 216 25.96 23.67 7.19
CA ILE A 216 25.47 22.95 6.01
C ILE A 216 25.88 23.67 4.72
N LYS A 217 25.82 25.01 4.69
CA LYS A 217 26.25 25.83 3.55
C LYS A 217 27.75 25.78 3.32
N VAL A 218 28.56 25.86 4.37
CA VAL A 218 30.03 25.72 4.26
C VAL A 218 30.36 24.37 3.63
N ILE A 219 29.80 23.28 4.17
CA ILE A 219 29.99 21.93 3.62
C ILE A 219 29.53 21.85 2.15
N ALA A 220 28.41 22.48 1.77
CA ALA A 220 27.92 22.47 0.38
C ALA A 220 28.89 23.20 -0.59
N ILE A 221 29.47 24.33 -0.17
CA ILE A 221 30.47 25.08 -0.95
C ILE A 221 31.76 24.27 -1.15
N ASP A 222 32.17 23.48 -0.14
CA ASP A 222 33.33 22.58 -0.27
C ASP A 222 33.11 21.51 -1.37
N PHE A 223 31.86 21.05 -1.57
CA PHE A 223 31.51 20.10 -2.64
C PHE A 223 31.39 20.72 -4.03
N GLU A 224 31.03 22.00 -4.13
CA GLU A 224 30.93 22.71 -5.41
C GLU A 224 32.30 22.81 -6.12
N ASN A 225 33.37 22.96 -5.32
CA ASN A 225 34.75 23.08 -5.78
C ASN A 225 35.46 21.71 -5.97
N ALA A 226 34.82 20.59 -5.62
CA ALA A 226 35.44 19.27 -5.65
C ALA A 226 35.51 18.67 -7.07
N GLN A 227 36.70 18.24 -7.51
CA GLN A 227 36.86 17.60 -8.83
C GLN A 227 36.20 16.21 -8.92
N GLU A 228 36.26 15.43 -7.84
CA GLU A 228 35.58 14.15 -7.67
C GLU A 228 34.98 14.12 -6.25
N SER A 229 33.82 13.49 -6.08
CA SER A 229 33.16 13.33 -4.78
C SER A 229 32.73 11.88 -4.61
N THR A 230 32.96 11.31 -3.41
CA THR A 230 32.51 9.96 -3.06
C THR A 230 31.39 9.99 -2.03
N VAL A 231 30.63 8.90 -1.91
CA VAL A 231 29.56 8.78 -0.91
C VAL A 231 30.09 8.96 0.52
N ALA A 232 31.31 8.50 0.81
CA ALA A 232 31.95 8.70 2.11
C ALA A 232 32.18 10.19 2.42
N MET A 233 32.56 10.99 1.42
CA MET A 233 32.72 12.44 1.60
C MET A 233 31.39 13.12 1.96
N LEU A 234 30.25 12.66 1.43
CA LEU A 234 28.93 13.23 1.73
C LEU A 234 28.41 12.98 3.15
N VAL A 235 29.13 12.23 4.00
CA VAL A 235 28.72 11.91 5.38
C VAL A 235 28.44 13.16 6.24
N PRO A 236 29.31 14.20 6.29
CA PRO A 236 29.07 15.39 7.10
C PRO A 236 27.83 16.17 6.64
N PHE A 237 27.65 16.33 5.32
CA PHE A 237 26.50 17.00 4.71
C PHE A 237 25.18 16.28 5.05
N THR A 238 25.14 14.97 4.77
CA THR A 238 23.96 14.13 5.00
C THR A 238 23.60 14.11 6.49
N LYS A 239 24.60 13.98 7.37
CA LYS A 239 24.40 14.03 8.82
C LYS A 239 23.89 15.39 9.28
N ALA A 240 24.43 16.49 8.77
CA ALA A 240 24.02 17.84 9.16
C ALA A 240 22.57 18.15 8.75
N ILE A 241 22.16 17.79 7.52
CA ILE A 241 20.77 17.94 7.05
C ILE A 241 19.80 17.09 7.87
N TYR A 242 20.02 15.77 7.96
CA TYR A 242 19.06 14.90 8.64
C TYR A 242 18.98 15.12 10.15
N ARG A 243 20.06 15.61 10.78
CA ARG A 243 20.04 16.02 12.19
C ARG A 243 19.05 17.15 12.45
N GLN A 244 18.77 18.01 11.46
CA GLN A 244 17.71 19.01 11.55
C GLN A 244 16.36 18.40 11.18
N LEU A 245 16.25 17.83 9.98
CA LEU A 245 14.97 17.38 9.42
C LEU A 245 14.25 16.32 10.28
N LEU A 246 14.97 15.39 10.91
CA LEU A 246 14.32 14.37 11.74
C LEU A 246 13.71 14.88 13.04
N THR A 247 14.12 16.05 13.54
CA THR A 247 13.49 16.66 14.73
C THR A 247 12.00 16.99 14.51
N VAL A 248 11.55 17.09 13.25
CA VAL A 248 10.15 17.35 12.87
C VAL A 248 9.53 16.29 11.95
N TYR A 249 10.32 15.41 11.33
CA TYR A 249 9.84 14.39 10.39
C TYR A 249 8.68 13.53 10.96
N TYR A 250 8.83 13.06 12.20
CA TYR A 250 7.85 12.17 12.84
C TYR A 250 6.53 12.85 13.24
N ILE A 251 6.40 14.17 13.10
CA ILE A 251 5.11 14.87 13.12
C ILE A 251 4.24 14.37 11.96
N GLY A 252 4.85 14.07 10.81
CA GLY A 252 4.20 13.49 9.62
C GLY A 252 3.90 14.51 8.52
N GLU A 253 3.95 14.04 7.27
CA GLU A 253 3.87 14.86 6.04
C GLU A 253 2.70 15.85 6.05
N GLN A 254 1.50 15.38 6.39
CA GLN A 254 0.26 16.16 6.35
C GLN A 254 0.01 17.00 7.63
N GLN A 255 0.67 16.67 8.74
CA GLN A 255 0.46 17.37 10.01
C GLN A 255 1.25 18.67 10.10
N VAL A 256 2.47 18.75 9.55
CA VAL A 256 3.23 20.02 9.53
C VAL A 256 2.48 21.13 8.75
N PRO A 257 1.89 20.88 7.56
CA PRO A 257 0.98 21.83 6.91
C PRO A 257 -0.23 22.23 7.75
N ALA A 258 -0.78 21.32 8.57
CA ALA A 258 -1.87 21.64 9.48
C ALA A 258 -1.40 22.58 10.61
N LEU A 259 -0.25 22.31 11.24
CA LEU A 259 0.35 23.20 12.25
C LEU A 259 0.62 24.61 11.69
N ILE A 260 1.08 24.72 10.44
CA ILE A 260 1.28 26.03 9.77
C ILE A 260 -0.05 26.76 9.55
N LYS A 261 -1.12 26.04 9.20
CA LYS A 261 -2.48 26.62 9.09
C LYS A 261 -3.03 27.04 10.44
N ASP A 262 -2.81 26.28 11.50
CA ASP A 262 -3.26 26.62 12.86
C ASP A 262 -2.54 27.87 13.38
N VAL A 263 -1.23 27.99 13.13
CA VAL A 263 -0.45 29.21 13.45
C VAL A 263 -0.95 30.42 12.63
N TYR A 264 -1.27 30.23 11.34
CA TYR A 264 -1.90 31.28 10.53
C TYR A 264 -3.24 31.72 11.13
N ASN A 265 -4.13 30.77 11.45
CA ASN A 265 -5.45 31.04 12.03
C ASN A 265 -5.33 31.81 13.35
N ASP A 266 -4.46 31.36 14.27
CA ASP A 266 -4.18 32.06 15.53
C ASP A 266 -3.77 33.52 15.29
N LEU A 267 -2.90 33.77 14.31
CA LEU A 267 -2.37 35.11 14.02
C LEU A 267 -3.40 36.00 13.33
N THR A 268 -4.29 35.45 12.50
CA THR A 268 -5.40 36.22 11.90
C THR A 268 -6.48 36.65 12.89
N ALA A 269 -6.51 36.09 14.11
CA ALA A 269 -7.44 36.51 15.16
C ALA A 269 -7.04 37.84 15.83
N TYR A 270 -5.84 38.36 15.56
CA TYR A 270 -5.38 39.66 16.07
C TYR A 270 -5.81 40.80 15.14
N LYS A 271 -6.30 41.90 15.71
CA LYS A 271 -6.89 43.02 14.95
C LYS A 271 -5.90 43.73 14.01
N ASP A 272 -4.62 43.79 14.39
CA ASP A 272 -3.57 44.49 13.64
C ASP A 272 -2.80 43.56 12.67
N ALA A 273 -3.35 42.40 12.34
CA ALA A 273 -2.70 41.38 11.54
C ALA A 273 -2.69 41.73 10.02
N ASP A 274 -1.51 41.75 9.41
CA ASP A 274 -1.38 41.82 7.95
C ASP A 274 -1.79 40.48 7.31
N LEU A 275 -3.09 40.35 7.03
CA LEU A 275 -3.71 39.15 6.47
C LEU A 275 -3.07 38.71 5.15
N LYS A 276 -2.65 39.65 4.29
CA LYS A 276 -2.04 39.33 2.99
C LYS A 276 -0.66 38.70 3.18
N LYS A 277 0.18 39.32 4.01
CA LYS A 277 1.52 38.82 4.33
C LYS A 277 1.46 37.49 5.08
N LEU A 278 0.57 37.33 6.05
CA LEU A 278 0.37 36.07 6.77
C LEU A 278 -0.10 34.95 5.82
N GLN A 279 -1.02 35.25 4.89
CA GLN A 279 -1.48 34.25 3.91
C GLN A 279 -0.38 33.85 2.93
N GLN A 280 0.46 34.79 2.50
CA GLN A 280 1.64 34.50 1.66
C GLN A 280 2.65 33.61 2.40
N LEU A 281 2.98 33.95 3.65
CA LEU A 281 3.88 33.14 4.49
C LEU A 281 3.30 31.73 4.72
N ALA A 282 2.00 31.59 4.95
CA ALA A 282 1.35 30.29 5.13
C ALA A 282 1.46 29.40 3.88
N LYS A 283 1.12 29.95 2.71
CA LYS A 283 1.23 29.25 1.42
C LYS A 283 2.68 28.86 1.14
N GLN A 284 3.63 29.77 1.33
CA GLN A 284 5.05 29.50 1.11
C GLN A 284 5.57 28.41 2.06
N GLY A 285 5.30 28.51 3.36
CA GLY A 285 5.77 27.54 4.35
C GLY A 285 5.26 26.12 4.10
N ILE A 286 4.00 25.99 3.65
CA ILE A 286 3.42 24.70 3.24
C ILE A 286 4.10 24.15 1.97
N THR A 287 4.28 24.98 0.95
CA THR A 287 4.92 24.57 -0.32
C THR A 287 6.37 24.14 -0.11
N GLU A 288 7.14 24.91 0.65
CA GLU A 288 8.52 24.58 0.98
C GLU A 288 8.61 23.32 1.86
N TRP A 289 7.70 23.10 2.81
CA TRP A 289 7.65 21.85 3.56
C TRP A 289 7.43 20.63 2.65
N LEU A 290 6.50 20.72 1.70
CA LEU A 290 6.26 19.63 0.74
C LEU A 290 7.50 19.35 -0.12
N TYR A 291 8.27 20.38 -0.49
CA TYR A 291 9.56 20.21 -1.14
C TYR A 291 10.59 19.55 -0.21
N VAL A 292 10.74 20.04 1.02
CA VAL A 292 11.64 19.46 2.04
C VAL A 292 11.33 17.98 2.26
N HIS A 293 10.07 17.59 2.40
CA HIS A 293 9.68 16.19 2.58
C HIS A 293 9.95 15.36 1.32
N ASN A 294 9.41 15.76 0.18
CA ASN A 294 9.35 14.90 -1.01
C ASN A 294 10.62 14.93 -1.87
N GLN A 295 11.44 15.98 -1.76
CA GLN A 295 12.68 16.15 -2.54
C GLN A 295 13.94 16.04 -1.67
N ILE A 296 13.91 16.41 -0.38
CA ILE A 296 15.11 16.35 0.49
C ILE A 296 15.08 15.11 1.39
N ILE A 297 14.06 14.96 2.25
CA ILE A 297 13.96 13.81 3.16
C ILE A 297 13.86 12.49 2.38
N LYS A 298 13.03 12.46 1.32
CA LYS A 298 12.99 11.33 0.40
C LYS A 298 14.21 11.31 -0.55
N GLY A 299 14.51 12.39 -1.26
CA GLY A 299 15.59 12.39 -2.27
C GLY A 299 16.99 12.03 -1.73
N MET A 300 17.26 12.25 -0.45
CA MET A 300 18.53 11.89 0.20
C MET A 300 18.48 10.58 1.02
N TYR A 301 17.33 9.89 1.15
CA TYR A 301 17.25 8.71 2.03
C TYR A 301 18.21 7.57 1.64
N PRO A 302 18.53 7.33 0.35
CA PRO A 302 19.49 6.29 -0.04
C PRO A 302 20.91 6.58 0.49
N LEU A 303 21.31 7.86 0.60
CA LEU A 303 22.59 8.25 1.22
C LEU A 303 22.57 7.92 2.71
N LEU A 304 21.52 8.35 3.43
CA LEU A 304 21.38 8.08 4.86
C LEU A 304 21.41 6.57 5.14
N MET A 305 20.66 5.77 4.36
CA MET A 305 20.66 4.31 4.43
C MET A 305 22.06 3.72 4.20
N ARG A 306 22.80 4.16 3.17
CA ARG A 306 24.18 3.71 2.88
C ARG A 306 25.16 3.99 4.03
N MET A 307 24.87 5.01 4.85
CA MET A 307 25.74 5.50 5.94
C MET A 307 25.41 4.92 7.32
N CYS A 308 24.15 4.53 7.59
CA CYS A 308 23.75 4.03 8.92
C CYS A 308 23.18 2.60 8.94
N SER A 309 22.68 2.08 7.81
CA SER A 309 22.07 0.75 7.73
C SER A 309 23.06 -0.33 7.28
N SER A 310 22.79 -1.56 7.72
CA SER A 310 23.44 -2.80 7.24
C SER A 310 22.52 -3.61 6.31
N GLN A 311 21.35 -3.09 5.97
CA GLN A 311 20.31 -3.72 5.15
C GLN A 311 19.65 -2.68 4.23
N TYR A 312 19.20 -3.10 3.04
CA TYR A 312 18.34 -2.29 2.19
C TYR A 312 16.92 -2.24 2.77
N GLU A 313 16.37 -1.03 2.91
CA GLU A 313 14.97 -0.80 3.26
C GLU A 313 14.34 0.22 2.32
N ALA A 314 13.06 0.04 2.01
CA ALA A 314 12.31 0.97 1.16
C ALA A 314 11.82 2.19 1.95
N PHE A 315 11.64 3.32 1.27
CA PHE A 315 10.91 4.47 1.82
C PHE A 315 9.39 4.18 1.87
N PRO A 316 8.67 4.53 2.96
CA PRO A 316 9.15 5.21 4.17
C PRO A 316 9.66 4.27 5.28
N ASN A 317 9.46 2.95 5.16
CA ASN A 317 9.76 1.93 6.18
C ASN A 317 11.18 2.02 6.76
N PHE A 318 12.18 2.42 5.97
CA PHE A 318 13.52 2.71 6.45
C PHE A 318 13.56 3.59 7.71
N PHE A 319 12.69 4.62 7.80
CA PHE A 319 12.63 5.51 8.95
C PHE A 319 11.93 4.92 10.18
N THR A 320 11.07 3.89 10.02
CA THR A 320 10.50 3.16 11.17
C THR A 320 11.45 2.06 11.64
N ASP A 321 11.97 1.28 10.71
CA ASP A 321 12.57 -0.03 10.98
C ASP A 321 14.06 0.13 11.36
N GLN A 322 14.73 1.14 10.80
CA GLN A 322 16.12 1.47 11.09
C GLN A 322 16.26 2.70 12.03
N ILE A 323 15.19 3.14 12.69
CA ILE A 323 15.18 4.36 13.54
C ILE A 323 16.32 4.40 14.56
N ALA A 324 16.64 3.27 15.20
CA ALA A 324 17.74 3.19 16.17
C ALA A 324 19.11 3.47 15.55
N ASN A 325 19.39 2.88 14.38
CA ASN A 325 20.62 3.10 13.62
C ASN A 325 20.72 4.55 13.10
N ILE A 326 19.59 5.11 12.65
CA ILE A 326 19.51 6.50 12.18
C ILE A 326 19.80 7.49 13.33
N LEU A 327 19.15 7.33 14.49
CA LEU A 327 19.38 8.20 15.65
C LEU A 327 20.82 8.11 16.16
N GLN A 328 21.38 6.89 16.24
CA GLN A 328 22.78 6.68 16.61
C GLN A 328 23.74 7.37 15.63
N PHE A 329 23.52 7.24 14.32
CA PHE A 329 24.34 7.89 13.30
C PHE A 329 24.31 9.41 13.39
N LEU A 330 23.14 10.00 13.60
CA LEU A 330 22.96 11.45 13.68
C LEU A 330 23.38 12.05 15.02
N GLY A 331 23.50 11.23 16.08
CA GLY A 331 23.73 11.72 17.45
C GLY A 331 22.50 12.40 18.03
N LEU A 332 21.32 11.83 17.78
CA LEU A 332 20.03 12.26 18.31
C LEU A 332 19.48 11.22 19.29
N THR A 333 18.68 11.66 20.25
CA THR A 333 17.91 10.81 21.15
C THR A 333 16.43 10.83 20.76
N LYS A 334 15.62 9.95 21.36
CA LYS A 334 14.16 9.97 21.18
C LYS A 334 13.49 11.26 21.70
N PHE A 335 14.16 12.01 22.59
CA PHE A 335 13.65 13.25 23.17
C PHE A 335 13.87 14.48 22.27
N ASP A 336 14.79 14.38 21.29
CA ASP A 336 15.03 15.42 20.29
C ASP A 336 14.01 15.41 19.14
N LEU A 337 13.13 14.39 19.11
CA LEU A 337 12.10 14.21 18.09
C LEU A 337 10.77 14.80 18.56
N LEU A 338 10.17 15.66 17.75
CA LEU A 338 8.77 16.03 17.92
C LEU A 338 7.87 14.91 17.40
N LEU A 339 7.02 14.40 18.29
CA LEU A 339 6.02 13.38 18.01
C LEU A 339 4.62 14.00 18.07
N PRO A 340 3.65 13.49 17.29
CA PRO A 340 2.27 13.97 17.33
C PRO A 340 1.65 13.72 18.71
N GLU A 341 1.13 14.77 19.33
CA GLU A 341 0.50 14.67 20.64
C GLU A 341 -0.84 13.94 20.53
N LYS A 342 -0.89 12.70 21.04
CA LYS A 342 -2.18 12.04 21.36
C LYS A 342 -2.90 12.92 22.37
N LYS A 343 -3.94 13.65 21.92
CA LYS A 343 -4.73 14.60 22.73
C LYS A 343 -5.22 13.95 24.03
N LYS A 344 -4.47 14.11 25.12
CA LYS A 344 -4.89 13.75 26.47
C LYS A 344 -5.89 14.78 26.96
N LYS A 345 -7.18 14.53 26.76
CA LYS A 345 -8.22 15.25 27.49
C LYS A 345 -8.15 14.84 28.96
N GLN A 346 -7.90 15.80 29.84
CA GLN A 346 -8.24 15.69 31.25
C GLN A 346 -9.76 15.89 31.35
N GLU A 347 -10.49 14.87 31.80
CA GLU A 347 -11.92 14.93 32.14
C GLU A 347 -12.14 14.04 33.38
N ASP A 348 -13.06 14.44 34.27
CA ASP A 348 -13.23 13.85 35.61
C ASP A 348 -13.54 12.34 35.63
N PRO A 349 -13.04 11.59 36.62
CA PRO A 349 -13.17 10.12 36.68
C PRO A 349 -14.63 9.61 36.77
N LYS A 350 -15.57 10.42 37.27
CA LYS A 350 -17.00 10.06 37.28
C LYS A 350 -17.64 10.20 35.90
N VAL A 351 -17.25 11.19 35.11
CA VAL A 351 -17.67 11.33 33.71
C VAL A 351 -16.90 10.34 32.82
N ALA A 352 -15.68 9.96 33.19
CA ALA A 352 -14.91 8.92 32.52
C ALA A 352 -15.63 7.56 32.56
N ALA A 353 -16.19 7.13 33.70
CA ALA A 353 -16.92 5.86 33.79
C ALA A 353 -18.17 5.80 32.89
N GLU A 354 -18.94 6.88 32.79
CA GLU A 354 -20.08 6.96 31.86
C GLU A 354 -19.64 7.09 30.39
N LYS A 355 -18.55 7.81 30.13
CA LYS A 355 -17.96 7.91 28.79
C LYS A 355 -17.20 6.65 28.37
N GLU A 356 -16.73 5.79 29.27
CA GLU A 356 -16.13 4.49 28.92
C GLU A 356 -17.22 3.50 28.51
N LYS A 357 -18.34 3.45 29.23
CA LYS A 357 -19.55 2.73 28.77
C LYS A 357 -20.08 3.22 27.41
N LYS A 358 -19.86 4.50 27.06
CA LYS A 358 -20.18 5.07 25.72
C LYS A 358 -19.02 5.04 24.71
N LYS A 359 -17.77 4.76 25.11
CA LYS A 359 -16.61 4.59 24.20
C LYS A 359 -16.35 3.13 23.84
N GLN A 360 -17.09 2.21 24.45
CA GLN A 360 -17.34 0.87 23.93
C GLN A 360 -18.49 0.84 22.90
N GLU A 361 -19.08 1.99 22.52
CA GLU A 361 -19.67 2.11 21.18
C GLU A 361 -18.51 2.06 20.18
N GLU A 362 -18.46 1.00 19.39
CA GLU A 362 -17.37 0.72 18.47
C GLU A 362 -17.04 1.92 17.58
N GLN A 363 -15.77 2.34 17.54
CA GLN A 363 -15.32 3.22 16.47
C GLN A 363 -15.50 2.45 15.16
N HIS A 364 -16.45 2.89 14.34
CA HIS A 364 -16.72 2.27 13.05
C HIS A 364 -15.47 2.34 12.17
N ILE A 365 -15.01 1.18 11.72
CA ILE A 365 -13.90 1.04 10.78
C ILE A 365 -14.50 0.53 9.48
N ALA A 366 -14.39 1.34 8.42
CA ALA A 366 -14.81 0.99 7.07
C ALA A 366 -14.23 -0.38 6.66
N GLY A 367 -15.07 -1.27 6.15
CA GLY A 367 -14.67 -2.61 5.72
C GLY A 367 -14.34 -3.63 6.82
N LYS A 368 -14.50 -3.33 8.12
CA LYS A 368 -14.28 -4.33 9.19
C LYS A 368 -15.22 -5.54 9.03
N LYS A 369 -14.68 -6.77 9.13
CA LYS A 369 -15.45 -8.04 9.02
C LYS A 369 -16.13 -8.37 10.35
N ASP A 370 -17.26 -7.73 10.58
CA ASP A 370 -18.05 -7.82 11.83
C ASP A 370 -19.14 -8.90 11.79
N GLU A 371 -19.82 -9.12 12.92
CA GLU A 371 -20.97 -10.04 13.00
C GLU A 371 -22.10 -9.67 12.03
N LEU A 372 -22.27 -8.38 11.72
CA LEU A 372 -23.19 -7.90 10.67
C LEU A 372 -22.83 -8.46 9.29
N VAL A 373 -21.54 -8.60 8.96
CA VAL A 373 -21.07 -9.17 7.70
C VAL A 373 -21.37 -10.66 7.66
N ASN A 374 -21.04 -11.39 8.73
CA ASN A 374 -21.33 -12.82 8.83
C ASN A 374 -22.83 -13.11 8.81
N THR A 375 -23.66 -12.21 9.34
CA THR A 375 -25.13 -12.29 9.27
C THR A 375 -25.64 -11.96 7.87
N GLY A 376 -25.07 -10.95 7.21
CA GLY A 376 -25.37 -10.60 5.82
C GLY A 376 -25.05 -11.74 4.84
N LEU A 377 -23.91 -12.42 4.99
CA LEU A 377 -23.57 -13.59 4.18
C LEU A 377 -24.58 -14.74 4.38
N LYS A 378 -25.03 -14.99 5.62
CA LYS A 378 -26.10 -15.97 5.91
C LYS A 378 -27.45 -15.57 5.31
N ILE A 379 -27.81 -14.29 5.34
CA ILE A 379 -29.02 -13.76 4.71
C ILE A 379 -28.94 -13.91 3.19
N LEU A 380 -27.79 -13.61 2.58
CA LEU A 380 -27.56 -13.80 1.15
C LEU A 380 -27.65 -15.27 0.74
N GLU A 381 -27.12 -16.21 1.53
CA GLU A 381 -27.28 -17.65 1.29
C GLU A 381 -28.72 -18.14 1.50
N GLN A 382 -29.49 -17.54 2.43
CA GLN A 382 -30.91 -17.86 2.61
C GLN A 382 -31.78 -17.32 1.47
N LEU A 383 -31.47 -16.12 0.98
CA LEU A 383 -32.15 -15.52 -0.18
C LEU A 383 -31.73 -16.21 -1.48
N PHE A 384 -30.47 -16.58 -1.63
CA PHE A 384 -29.88 -17.13 -2.86
C PHE A 384 -29.06 -18.40 -2.55
N PRO A 385 -29.72 -19.50 -2.17
CA PRO A 385 -29.04 -20.73 -1.76
C PRO A 385 -28.26 -21.34 -2.93
N GLU A 386 -27.06 -21.84 -2.62
CA GLU A 386 -26.11 -22.44 -3.56
C GLU A 386 -25.60 -21.46 -4.63
N ALA A 387 -25.70 -20.15 -4.36
CA ALA A 387 -25.02 -19.12 -5.15
C ALA A 387 -23.53 -18.96 -4.76
N GLY A 388 -23.14 -19.38 -3.54
CA GLY A 388 -21.74 -19.40 -3.09
C GLY A 388 -21.35 -18.26 -2.14
N PHE A 389 -22.28 -17.45 -1.63
CA PHE A 389 -21.95 -16.36 -0.69
C PHE A 389 -21.26 -16.83 0.60
N SER A 390 -21.53 -18.06 1.03
CA SER A 390 -20.84 -18.67 2.18
C SER A 390 -19.35 -18.96 1.92
N HIS A 391 -18.90 -18.93 0.66
CA HIS A 391 -17.57 -19.34 0.21
C HIS A 391 -16.96 -18.34 -0.80
N LEU A 392 -17.19 -17.03 -0.63
CA LEU A 392 -16.63 -15.98 -1.51
C LEU A 392 -15.09 -16.01 -1.61
N ASP A 393 -14.40 -16.54 -0.60
CA ASP A 393 -12.95 -16.74 -0.60
C ASP A 393 -12.48 -17.66 -1.76
N ASN A 394 -13.37 -18.52 -2.29
CA ASN A 394 -13.12 -19.44 -3.40
C ASN A 394 -13.50 -18.86 -4.78
N HIS A 395 -13.89 -17.58 -4.87
CA HIS A 395 -14.30 -16.91 -6.12
C HIS A 395 -15.40 -17.67 -6.91
N PRO A 396 -16.57 -17.92 -6.29
CA PRO A 396 -17.67 -18.61 -6.94
C PRO A 396 -18.22 -17.80 -8.12
N ASP A 397 -18.47 -18.46 -9.25
CA ASP A 397 -19.06 -17.81 -10.41
C ASP A 397 -20.55 -17.51 -10.20
N LEU A 398 -20.85 -16.24 -9.98
CA LEU A 398 -22.20 -15.75 -9.74
C LEU A 398 -23.00 -15.57 -11.03
N TYR A 399 -22.36 -15.48 -12.20
CA TYR A 399 -23.07 -15.26 -13.47
C TYR A 399 -24.09 -16.37 -13.81
N PRO A 400 -23.74 -17.68 -13.78
CA PRO A 400 -24.69 -18.77 -14.01
C PRO A 400 -25.94 -18.71 -13.14
N TYR A 401 -25.79 -18.28 -11.88
CA TYR A 401 -26.88 -18.20 -10.92
C TYR A 401 -27.76 -16.97 -11.16
N PHE A 402 -27.14 -15.80 -11.32
CA PHE A 402 -27.85 -14.52 -11.29
C PHE A 402 -28.29 -13.99 -12.65
N GLN A 403 -27.66 -14.40 -13.76
CA GLN A 403 -28.10 -13.96 -15.09
C GLN A 403 -29.59 -14.25 -15.36
N PRO A 404 -30.15 -15.43 -15.05
CA PRO A 404 -31.58 -15.73 -15.27
C PRO A 404 -32.53 -15.05 -14.27
N LEU A 405 -32.00 -14.46 -13.19
CA LEU A 405 -32.78 -13.75 -12.18
C LEU A 405 -32.85 -12.25 -12.45
N TYR A 406 -31.86 -11.68 -13.12
CA TYR A 406 -31.70 -10.24 -13.30
C TYR A 406 -31.49 -9.77 -14.74
N ASN A 407 -31.17 -10.67 -15.68
CA ASN A 407 -30.92 -10.34 -17.10
C ASN A 407 -29.91 -9.19 -17.28
N PHE A 408 -28.73 -9.28 -16.65
CA PHE A 408 -27.69 -8.26 -16.82
C PHE A 408 -27.30 -8.11 -18.29
N SER A 409 -26.94 -6.89 -18.67
CA SER A 409 -26.46 -6.58 -20.02
C SER A 409 -25.11 -7.25 -20.32
N ASP A 410 -24.79 -7.34 -21.61
CA ASP A 410 -23.49 -7.85 -22.05
C ASP A 410 -22.34 -7.04 -21.43
N GLY A 411 -21.30 -7.73 -20.99
CA GLY A 411 -20.25 -7.20 -20.11
C GLY A 411 -20.17 -7.99 -18.80
N PHE A 412 -21.31 -8.38 -18.22
CA PHE A 412 -21.33 -9.25 -17.03
C PHE A 412 -21.02 -10.72 -17.37
N ASN A 413 -21.48 -11.18 -18.53
CA ASN A 413 -21.21 -12.51 -19.09
C ASN A 413 -19.73 -12.78 -19.37
N VAL A 414 -18.96 -11.78 -19.81
CA VAL A 414 -17.52 -11.91 -20.11
C VAL A 414 -16.62 -11.78 -18.87
N LEU A 415 -17.15 -11.29 -17.74
CA LEU A 415 -16.40 -10.98 -16.53
C LEU A 415 -15.90 -12.26 -15.84
N ASN A 416 -14.61 -12.30 -15.50
CA ASN A 416 -14.01 -13.45 -14.81
C ASN A 416 -14.61 -13.61 -13.38
N PRO A 417 -14.90 -14.83 -12.91
CA PRO A 417 -15.34 -15.06 -11.53
C PRO A 417 -14.31 -14.63 -10.47
N GLU A 418 -13.01 -14.70 -10.76
CA GLU A 418 -11.94 -14.20 -9.88
C GLU A 418 -11.85 -12.67 -9.81
N ASN A 419 -12.54 -11.95 -10.71
CA ASN A 419 -12.60 -10.50 -10.65
C ASN A 419 -13.62 -10.08 -9.58
N GLY A 420 -13.15 -9.47 -8.49
CA GLY A 420 -14.00 -9.02 -7.39
C GLY A 420 -15.13 -8.07 -7.78
N LEU A 421 -15.10 -7.50 -8.99
CA LEU A 421 -16.20 -6.73 -9.56
C LEU A 421 -17.47 -7.58 -9.80
N GLN A 422 -17.36 -8.89 -10.06
CA GLN A 422 -18.53 -9.75 -10.32
C GLN A 422 -19.46 -9.81 -9.10
N VAL A 423 -18.87 -10.02 -7.92
CA VAL A 423 -19.59 -9.99 -6.63
C VAL A 423 -20.13 -8.59 -6.33
N THR A 424 -19.35 -7.54 -6.60
CA THR A 424 -19.78 -6.14 -6.43
C THR A 424 -21.04 -5.82 -7.25
N VAL A 425 -21.11 -6.20 -8.52
CA VAL A 425 -22.27 -5.92 -9.39
C VAL A 425 -23.52 -6.67 -8.94
N VAL A 426 -23.38 -7.92 -8.49
CA VAL A 426 -24.49 -8.70 -7.93
C VAL A 426 -25.00 -8.06 -6.62
N LEU A 427 -24.09 -7.66 -5.72
CA LEU A 427 -24.47 -6.97 -4.49
C LEU A 427 -25.12 -5.61 -4.76
N LEU A 428 -24.62 -4.82 -5.72
CA LEU A 428 -25.25 -3.57 -6.16
C LEU A 428 -26.72 -3.81 -6.57
N ARG A 429 -26.99 -4.86 -7.36
CA ARG A 429 -28.34 -5.19 -7.83
C ARG A 429 -29.26 -5.72 -6.71
N ILE A 430 -28.75 -6.52 -5.78
CA ILE A 430 -29.52 -6.98 -4.62
C ILE A 430 -29.88 -5.80 -3.70
N ILE A 431 -28.96 -4.84 -3.51
CA ILE A 431 -29.22 -3.62 -2.74
C ILE A 431 -30.19 -2.70 -3.49
N GLU A 432 -30.14 -2.63 -4.82
CA GLU A 432 -31.10 -1.90 -5.65
C GLU A 432 -32.54 -2.46 -5.48
N ASP A 433 -32.70 -3.79 -5.53
CA ASP A 433 -33.99 -4.46 -5.25
C ASP A 433 -34.51 -4.13 -3.83
N LEU A 434 -33.64 -4.07 -2.82
CA LEU A 434 -34.02 -3.69 -1.44
C LEU A 434 -34.40 -2.21 -1.33
N PHE A 435 -33.66 -1.32 -2.02
CA PHE A 435 -33.90 0.11 -2.02
C PHE A 435 -35.25 0.49 -2.64
N GLN A 436 -35.79 -0.32 -3.54
CA GLN A 436 -37.17 -0.14 -4.03
C GLN A 436 -38.19 -0.19 -2.87
N GLY A 437 -38.04 -1.11 -1.91
CA GLY A 437 -38.89 -1.14 -0.72
C GLY A 437 -38.54 -0.05 0.29
N CYS A 438 -37.25 0.31 0.42
CA CYS A 438 -36.84 1.40 1.32
C CYS A 438 -37.33 2.79 0.87
N ARG A 439 -37.76 2.99 -0.39
CA ARG A 439 -38.37 4.25 -0.85
C ARG A 439 -39.72 4.55 -0.18
N ASN A 440 -40.43 3.52 0.29
CA ASN A 440 -41.69 3.64 1.02
C ASN A 440 -41.50 3.80 2.55
N ILE A 441 -40.26 4.02 2.99
CA ILE A 441 -39.91 4.29 4.39
C ILE A 441 -39.69 5.78 4.58
N GLU A 442 -40.39 6.37 5.55
CA GLU A 442 -40.28 7.79 5.87
C GLU A 442 -39.03 8.08 6.73
N PHE A 443 -37.90 8.30 6.08
CA PHE A 443 -36.64 8.67 6.71
C PHE A 443 -36.62 10.15 7.13
N ASN A 444 -36.67 10.41 8.45
CA ASN A 444 -36.59 11.76 9.02
C ASN A 444 -35.21 12.02 9.65
N PHE A 445 -34.18 12.13 8.80
CA PHE A 445 -32.80 12.36 9.24
C PHE A 445 -32.58 13.79 9.77
N GLY A 446 -33.42 14.75 9.35
CA GLY A 446 -33.34 16.15 9.78
C GLY A 446 -33.73 16.38 11.24
N ALA A 447 -34.58 15.52 11.80
CA ALA A 447 -34.94 15.54 13.22
C ALA A 447 -33.84 14.98 14.16
N ASP A 448 -32.71 14.51 13.62
CA ASP A 448 -31.66 13.85 14.38
C ASP A 448 -30.28 14.49 14.18
N GLU A 449 -29.67 14.97 15.26
CA GLU A 449 -28.37 15.66 15.23
C GLU A 449 -27.21 14.75 14.75
N LYS A 450 -27.25 13.44 15.04
CA LYS A 450 -26.20 12.50 14.63
C LYS A 450 -26.31 12.14 13.15
N LEU A 451 -27.52 11.92 12.62
CA LEU A 451 -27.77 11.58 11.22
C LEU A 451 -27.59 12.80 10.32
N SER A 452 -28.07 13.98 10.74
CA SER A 452 -27.90 15.25 10.00
C SER A 452 -26.45 15.75 9.96
N ALA A 453 -25.60 15.35 10.92
CA ALA A 453 -24.16 15.63 10.88
C ALA A 453 -23.37 14.77 9.87
N LEU A 454 -23.99 13.75 9.27
CA LEU A 454 -23.35 12.91 8.24
C LEU A 454 -23.30 13.64 6.88
N LYS A 455 -22.24 13.39 6.10
CA LYS A 455 -21.91 14.17 4.88
C LYS A 455 -22.61 13.72 3.58
N ASP A 456 -23.56 12.80 3.67
CA ASP A 456 -24.37 12.36 2.53
C ASP A 456 -25.85 12.25 2.95
N ASN A 457 -26.74 11.96 1.98
CA ASN A 457 -28.18 11.93 2.20
C ASN A 457 -28.78 10.61 1.68
N ILE A 458 -29.41 9.82 2.56
CA ILE A 458 -30.03 8.55 2.21
C ILE A 458 -30.98 8.65 1.01
N ASN A 459 -31.78 9.71 0.88
CA ASN A 459 -32.73 9.88 -0.23
C ASN A 459 -32.02 10.08 -1.57
N ALA A 460 -30.88 10.80 -1.58
CA ALA A 460 -30.03 10.94 -2.76
C ALA A 460 -29.30 9.63 -3.12
N ILE A 461 -29.03 8.77 -2.12
CA ILE A 461 -28.48 7.44 -2.39
C ILE A 461 -29.57 6.53 -2.97
N LEU A 462 -30.79 6.52 -2.43
CA LEU A 462 -31.92 5.74 -2.93
C LEU A 462 -32.34 6.10 -4.37
N SER A 463 -32.10 7.33 -4.82
CA SER A 463 -32.32 7.75 -6.21
C SER A 463 -31.14 7.43 -7.13
N GLU A 464 -29.89 7.68 -6.71
CA GLU A 464 -28.70 7.54 -7.57
C GLU A 464 -28.08 6.12 -7.58
N TRP A 465 -28.48 5.21 -6.70
CA TRP A 465 -27.81 3.90 -6.56
C TRP A 465 -27.77 3.08 -7.85
N THR A 466 -28.84 3.10 -8.64
CA THR A 466 -28.93 2.40 -9.93
C THR A 466 -27.84 2.83 -10.91
N SER A 467 -27.38 4.09 -10.87
CA SER A 467 -26.31 4.58 -11.76
C SER A 467 -24.95 3.90 -11.53
N TYR A 468 -24.67 3.35 -10.36
CA TYR A 468 -23.45 2.53 -10.16
C TYR A 468 -23.46 1.27 -11.02
N ARG A 469 -24.65 0.69 -11.27
CA ARG A 469 -24.82 -0.43 -12.20
C ARG A 469 -24.95 0.09 -13.64
N GLU A 470 -25.98 0.86 -13.95
CA GLU A 470 -26.33 1.16 -15.34
C GLU A 470 -25.36 2.11 -16.05
N ASP A 471 -24.83 3.13 -15.37
CA ASP A 471 -23.95 4.11 -16.00
C ASP A 471 -22.46 3.76 -15.84
N LEU A 472 -22.04 3.39 -14.62
CA LEU A 472 -20.63 3.08 -14.34
C LEU A 472 -20.24 1.66 -14.74
N PHE A 473 -21.08 0.65 -14.45
CA PHE A 473 -20.78 -0.72 -14.84
C PHE A 473 -21.20 -0.94 -16.29
N GLU A 474 -22.49 -1.00 -16.62
CA GLU A 474 -22.97 -1.48 -17.93
C GLU A 474 -22.42 -0.62 -19.09
N LYS A 475 -22.73 0.69 -19.13
CA LYS A 475 -22.32 1.59 -20.23
C LYS A 475 -20.83 1.92 -20.28
N ARG A 476 -20.17 2.16 -19.13
CA ARG A 476 -18.76 2.61 -19.09
C ARG A 476 -17.73 1.50 -18.89
N TYR A 477 -18.11 0.35 -18.34
CA TYR A 477 -17.21 -0.77 -18.07
C TYR A 477 -17.55 -2.01 -18.90
N GLY A 478 -18.80 -2.49 -18.85
CA GLY A 478 -19.27 -3.72 -19.48
C GLY A 478 -19.17 -3.66 -21.01
N ASP A 479 -19.72 -2.61 -21.63
CA ASP A 479 -19.56 -2.35 -23.06
C ASP A 479 -18.09 -2.26 -23.49
N TYR A 480 -17.26 -1.60 -22.68
CA TYR A 480 -15.84 -1.41 -22.97
C TYR A 480 -15.05 -2.73 -22.84
N LEU A 481 -15.37 -3.54 -21.83
CA LEU A 481 -14.80 -4.87 -21.62
C LEU A 481 -15.24 -5.83 -22.74
N ARG A 482 -16.52 -5.82 -23.13
CA ARG A 482 -17.03 -6.59 -24.27
C ARG A 482 -16.27 -6.25 -25.56
N ASN A 483 -16.09 -4.97 -25.84
CA ASN A 483 -15.33 -4.52 -27.01
C ASN A 483 -13.86 -4.93 -26.96
N PHE A 484 -13.21 -4.84 -25.79
CA PHE A 484 -11.86 -5.35 -25.56
C PHE A 484 -11.74 -6.86 -25.85
N VAL A 485 -12.66 -7.67 -25.30
CA VAL A 485 -12.71 -9.13 -25.47
C VAL A 485 -12.98 -9.51 -26.94
N ASN A 486 -13.90 -8.81 -27.61
CA ASN A 486 -14.17 -9.00 -29.04
C ASN A 486 -12.93 -8.71 -29.91
N GLN A 487 -12.21 -7.61 -29.63
CA GLN A 487 -11.00 -7.24 -30.38
C GLN A 487 -9.87 -8.25 -30.14
N LEU A 488 -9.67 -8.68 -28.90
CA LEU A 488 -8.69 -9.71 -28.53
C LEU A 488 -8.98 -11.08 -29.18
N TYR A 489 -10.24 -11.45 -29.32
CA TYR A 489 -10.64 -12.68 -30.03
C TYR A 489 -10.46 -12.57 -31.56
N SER A 490 -10.69 -11.38 -32.12
CA SER A 490 -10.71 -11.17 -33.58
C SER A 490 -9.36 -10.83 -34.20
N GLN A 491 -8.37 -10.40 -33.41
CA GLN A 491 -7.09 -9.87 -33.89
C GLN A 491 -5.90 -10.50 -33.15
N ASN A 492 -5.06 -11.22 -33.89
CA ASN A 492 -3.79 -11.74 -33.39
C ASN A 492 -2.87 -10.60 -32.90
N ASP A 493 -2.16 -10.83 -31.79
CA ASP A 493 -1.22 -9.89 -31.17
C ASP A 493 -1.80 -8.52 -30.76
N TRP A 494 -3.12 -8.37 -30.70
CA TRP A 494 -3.78 -7.11 -30.32
C TRP A 494 -3.44 -6.65 -28.90
N ASP A 495 -3.26 -7.59 -27.97
CA ASP A 495 -2.78 -7.37 -26.59
C ASP A 495 -1.39 -6.71 -26.54
N LYS A 496 -0.53 -6.99 -27.53
CA LYS A 496 0.82 -6.43 -27.64
C LYS A 496 0.82 -5.04 -28.26
N SER A 497 -0.23 -4.68 -29.00
CA SER A 497 -0.39 -3.36 -29.61
C SER A 497 -0.47 -2.24 -28.55
N GLN A 498 -0.11 -1.02 -28.95
CA GLN A 498 -0.23 0.14 -28.07
C GLN A 498 -1.69 0.37 -27.64
N TYR A 499 -2.64 0.24 -28.58
CA TYR A 499 -4.07 0.42 -28.34
C TYR A 499 -4.67 -0.64 -27.40
N GLY A 500 -4.24 -1.90 -27.52
CA GLY A 500 -4.63 -2.98 -26.60
C GLY A 500 -4.12 -2.73 -25.19
N LYS A 501 -2.86 -2.29 -25.04
CA LYS A 501 -2.29 -1.89 -23.74
C LYS A 501 -2.98 -0.68 -23.12
N GLU A 502 -3.37 0.32 -23.92
CA GLU A 502 -4.15 1.48 -23.48
C GLU A 502 -5.54 1.05 -23.01
N SER A 503 -6.22 0.21 -23.79
CA SER A 503 -7.56 -0.29 -23.45
C SER A 503 -7.54 -1.14 -22.18
N LEU A 504 -6.55 -2.01 -22.03
CA LEU A 504 -6.34 -2.81 -20.82
C LEU A 504 -6.05 -1.94 -19.60
N THR A 505 -5.19 -0.92 -19.76
CA THR A 505 -4.88 0.07 -18.72
C THR A 505 -6.15 0.81 -18.28
N ASN A 506 -7.01 1.20 -19.22
CA ASN A 506 -8.28 1.87 -18.91
C ASN A 506 -9.24 0.96 -18.12
N ILE A 507 -9.35 -0.33 -18.46
CA ILE A 507 -10.20 -1.27 -17.71
C ILE A 507 -9.70 -1.43 -16.27
N LEU A 508 -8.39 -1.60 -16.07
CA LEU A 508 -7.78 -1.73 -14.75
C LEU A 508 -7.99 -0.47 -13.89
N TRP A 509 -7.82 0.73 -14.46
CA TRP A 509 -8.10 1.98 -13.75
C TRP A 509 -9.59 2.21 -13.47
N ARG A 510 -10.51 1.88 -14.40
CA ARG A 510 -11.97 1.96 -14.15
C ARG A 510 -12.41 1.00 -13.04
N THR A 511 -11.85 -0.22 -13.00
CA THR A 511 -12.06 -1.18 -11.90
C THR A 511 -11.71 -0.53 -10.56
N LYS A 512 -10.54 0.12 -10.47
CA LYS A 512 -10.07 0.80 -9.26
C LYS A 512 -10.90 2.05 -8.89
N TYR A 513 -11.21 2.90 -9.86
CA TYR A 513 -11.83 4.20 -9.62
C TYR A 513 -13.34 4.17 -9.34
N TYR A 514 -14.06 3.25 -9.99
CA TYR A 514 -15.52 3.21 -9.88
C TYR A 514 -15.99 2.29 -8.73
N PHE A 515 -15.27 1.18 -8.49
CA PHE A 515 -15.78 0.08 -7.66
C PHE A 515 -14.81 -0.36 -6.54
N LEU A 516 -13.55 -0.62 -6.88
CA LEU A 516 -12.62 -1.36 -6.02
C LEU A 516 -11.39 -0.50 -5.62
N PRO A 517 -11.50 0.40 -4.63
CA PRO A 517 -10.45 1.40 -4.33
C PRO A 517 -9.08 0.80 -4.00
N ASN A 518 -9.06 -0.38 -3.36
CA ASN A 518 -7.81 -1.06 -2.97
C ASN A 518 -7.21 -1.91 -4.11
N PHE A 519 -7.82 -1.93 -5.31
CA PHE A 519 -7.39 -2.76 -6.43
C PHE A 519 -6.03 -2.32 -6.94
N ASN A 520 -5.03 -3.21 -6.87
CA ASN A 520 -3.64 -2.90 -7.20
C ASN A 520 -3.18 -3.78 -8.36
N PHE A 521 -2.49 -3.17 -9.33
CA PHE A 521 -2.02 -3.83 -10.54
C PHE A 521 -0.69 -3.21 -10.99
N THR A 522 0.12 -3.98 -11.71
CA THR A 522 1.32 -3.45 -12.36
C THR A 522 0.91 -2.52 -13.50
N GLN A 523 1.27 -1.24 -13.39
CA GLN A 523 0.92 -0.25 -14.41
C GLN A 523 1.59 -0.57 -15.75
N ILE A 524 0.78 -0.86 -16.78
CA ILE A 524 1.23 -1.30 -18.11
C ILE A 524 1.80 -0.14 -18.92
N LEU A 525 1.21 1.05 -18.79
CA LEU A 525 1.63 2.29 -19.46
C LEU A 525 1.75 3.42 -18.44
N LEU A 526 2.81 4.24 -18.57
CA LEU A 526 3.09 5.38 -17.69
C LEU A 526 1.94 6.40 -17.61
N ASN A 527 1.19 6.55 -18.71
CA ASN A 527 0.02 7.42 -18.75
C ASN A 527 -1.13 6.83 -17.94
N LYS A 528 -1.60 7.61 -16.97
CA LYS A 528 -2.72 7.29 -16.10
C LYS A 528 -3.97 8.02 -16.59
N PRO A 529 -5.10 7.33 -16.88
CA PRO A 529 -6.33 8.00 -17.27
C PRO A 529 -6.87 8.86 -16.12
N SER A 530 -7.50 9.97 -16.48
CA SER A 530 -8.28 10.80 -15.56
C SER A 530 -9.43 9.98 -14.98
N ASN A 531 -9.78 10.22 -13.71
CA ASN A 531 -11.02 9.70 -13.15
C ASN A 531 -12.19 10.55 -13.67
N ASP A 532 -13.00 9.97 -14.55
CA ASP A 532 -14.18 10.59 -15.18
C ASP A 532 -15.51 10.20 -14.50
N ASN A 533 -15.45 9.61 -13.30
CA ASN A 533 -16.63 9.24 -12.52
C ASN A 533 -17.43 10.50 -12.10
N PRO A 534 -18.69 10.67 -12.56
CA PRO A 534 -19.52 11.81 -12.19
C PRO A 534 -20.23 11.62 -10.83
N TYR A 535 -20.22 10.41 -10.26
CA TYR A 535 -20.90 10.06 -9.02
C TYR A 535 -19.96 10.07 -7.82
N LYS A 536 -20.53 10.19 -6.61
CA LYS A 536 -19.76 10.01 -5.36
C LYS A 536 -19.12 8.61 -5.33
N PRO A 537 -17.91 8.42 -4.78
CA PRO A 537 -17.27 7.11 -4.72
C PRO A 537 -18.13 6.06 -3.99
N LEU A 538 -18.37 4.91 -4.63
CA LEU A 538 -19.19 3.81 -4.08
C LEU A 538 -18.69 3.40 -2.69
N ALA A 539 -17.37 3.26 -2.53
CA ALA A 539 -16.67 3.03 -1.27
C ALA A 539 -17.20 3.90 -0.10
N GLY A 540 -17.25 5.22 -0.30
CA GLY A 540 -17.71 6.17 0.72
C GLY A 540 -19.22 6.17 0.93
N ARG A 541 -20.01 5.86 -0.12
CA ARG A 541 -21.47 5.71 0.01
C ARG A 541 -21.86 4.49 0.82
N THR A 542 -21.18 3.36 0.61
CA THR A 542 -21.46 2.12 1.36
C THR A 542 -21.06 2.26 2.83
N ASP A 543 -19.94 2.92 3.12
CA ASP A 543 -19.49 3.29 4.47
C ASP A 543 -20.51 4.20 5.20
N TYR A 544 -21.00 5.25 4.51
CA TYR A 544 -22.08 6.11 4.99
C TYR A 544 -23.36 5.31 5.28
N LEU A 545 -23.81 4.46 4.35
CA LEU A 545 -25.03 3.67 4.52
C LEU A 545 -24.92 2.72 5.71
N LYS A 546 -23.80 2.00 5.83
CA LYS A 546 -23.53 1.11 6.98
C LYS A 546 -23.60 1.90 8.29
N THR A 547 -23.00 3.08 8.34
CA THR A 547 -23.01 3.97 9.52
C THR A 547 -24.42 4.45 9.88
N ALA A 548 -25.15 5.02 8.91
CA ALA A 548 -26.48 5.58 9.11
C ALA A 548 -27.51 4.49 9.48
N LEU A 549 -27.52 3.37 8.74
CA LEU A 549 -28.43 2.26 9.00
C LEU A 549 -28.09 1.54 10.32
N SER A 550 -26.82 1.45 10.73
CA SER A 550 -26.46 0.88 12.05
C SER A 550 -27.03 1.70 13.20
N LEU A 551 -26.97 3.04 13.11
CA LEU A 551 -27.54 3.92 14.11
C LEU A 551 -29.07 3.79 14.19
N ILE A 552 -29.74 3.62 13.05
CA ILE A 552 -31.19 3.39 12.98
C ILE A 552 -31.56 2.01 13.53
N VAL A 553 -30.87 0.95 13.10
CA VAL A 553 -31.12 -0.43 13.57
C VAL A 553 -30.95 -0.54 15.08
N LYS A 554 -29.90 0.05 15.66
CA LYS A 554 -29.73 0.10 17.12
C LYS A 554 -30.95 0.68 17.83
N ARG A 555 -31.52 1.77 17.31
CA ARG A 555 -32.72 2.41 17.89
C ARG A 555 -34.00 1.61 17.66
N ILE A 556 -34.11 0.93 16.52
CA ILE A 556 -35.18 -0.03 16.25
C ILE A 556 -35.11 -1.14 17.31
N ASP A 557 -33.94 -1.70 17.60
CA ASP A 557 -33.78 -2.73 18.62
C ASP A 557 -34.10 -2.22 20.04
N GLU A 558 -33.64 -1.02 20.39
CA GLU A 558 -33.97 -0.35 21.67
C GLU A 558 -35.47 -0.06 21.86
N ASN A 559 -36.24 0.06 20.77
CA ASN A 559 -37.67 0.43 20.79
C ASN A 559 -38.61 -0.68 20.30
N ALA A 560 -38.08 -1.87 19.99
CA ALA A 560 -38.86 -3.02 19.52
C ALA A 560 -39.86 -3.50 20.58
N GLU A 561 -39.47 -3.46 21.86
CA GLU A 561 -40.34 -3.82 22.96
C GLU A 561 -41.41 -2.74 23.20
N GLY A 562 -42.63 -3.05 22.75
CA GLY A 562 -43.77 -2.12 22.76
C GLY A 562 -43.89 -1.21 21.54
N GLN A 563 -43.13 -1.46 20.46
CA GLN A 563 -43.25 -0.75 19.16
C GLN A 563 -43.27 0.79 19.29
N LYS A 564 -42.30 1.34 20.02
CA LYS A 564 -42.24 2.78 20.31
C LYS A 564 -41.68 3.57 19.12
N ALA A 565 -41.91 4.89 19.09
CA ALA A 565 -41.41 5.75 18.03
C ALA A 565 -39.87 5.69 17.93
N VAL A 566 -39.32 5.64 16.71
CA VAL A 566 -37.88 5.51 16.45
C VAL A 566 -37.33 6.80 15.86
N LEU A 567 -36.32 7.39 16.51
CA LEU A 567 -35.70 8.62 16.00
C LEU A 567 -34.94 8.33 14.69
N GLY A 568 -35.37 8.97 13.60
CA GLY A 568 -34.82 8.82 12.24
C GLY A 568 -35.71 8.09 11.24
N VAL A 569 -36.76 7.38 11.68
CA VAL A 569 -37.73 6.67 10.83
C VAL A 569 -39.14 6.83 11.41
N ILE A 570 -40.07 7.39 10.64
CA ILE A 570 -41.43 7.68 11.13
C ILE A 570 -42.28 6.40 11.21
N ASN A 571 -42.20 5.52 10.19
CA ASN A 571 -43.03 4.33 10.06
C ASN A 571 -42.29 2.97 10.16
N PRO A 572 -41.48 2.69 11.21
CA PRO A 572 -40.66 1.49 11.29
C PRO A 572 -41.48 0.20 11.54
N TRP A 573 -42.64 0.30 12.18
CA TRP A 573 -43.46 -0.86 12.56
C TRP A 573 -44.51 -1.23 11.52
N GLU A 574 -44.73 -0.36 10.53
CA GLU A 574 -45.58 -0.65 9.40
C GLU A 574 -45.01 -1.81 8.56
N ARG A 575 -45.91 -2.46 7.83
CA ARG A 575 -45.56 -3.50 6.89
C ARG A 575 -44.77 -2.88 5.72
N TYR A 576 -43.70 -3.52 5.28
CA TYR A 576 -43.00 -3.04 4.09
C TYR A 576 -43.85 -3.20 2.83
N GLU A 577 -43.67 -2.29 1.89
CA GLU A 577 -44.32 -2.28 0.58
C GLU A 577 -43.28 -2.12 -0.52
N PHE A 578 -43.46 -2.86 -1.62
CA PHE A 578 -42.65 -2.76 -2.83
C PHE A 578 -43.59 -2.48 -4.00
N ASP A 579 -43.45 -1.31 -4.64
CA ASP A 579 -44.30 -0.87 -5.76
C ASP A 579 -44.36 -1.91 -6.89
N LEU A 580 -43.24 -2.61 -7.11
CA LEU A 580 -43.09 -3.67 -8.10
C LEU A 580 -42.44 -4.91 -7.46
N PRO A 581 -43.05 -6.10 -7.56
CA PRO A 581 -42.47 -7.34 -7.05
C PRO A 581 -41.18 -7.77 -7.78
N ASN A 582 -40.03 -7.42 -7.21
CA ASN A 582 -38.69 -7.82 -7.66
C ASN A 582 -38.25 -9.21 -7.13
N THR A 583 -37.00 -9.60 -7.37
CA THR A 583 -36.49 -10.93 -6.99
C THR A 583 -36.29 -11.05 -5.48
N VAL A 584 -35.78 -10.01 -4.83
CA VAL A 584 -35.59 -10.01 -3.37
C VAL A 584 -36.92 -9.94 -2.63
N SER A 585 -37.86 -9.08 -3.03
CA SER A 585 -39.13 -8.90 -2.31
C SER A 585 -39.97 -10.18 -2.29
N LYS A 586 -40.07 -10.89 -3.43
CA LYS A 586 -40.73 -12.23 -3.49
C LYS A 586 -40.11 -13.25 -2.54
N ARG A 587 -38.80 -13.18 -2.28
CA ARG A 587 -38.09 -14.09 -1.37
C ARG A 587 -38.23 -13.64 0.09
N LEU A 588 -38.17 -12.33 0.37
CA LEU A 588 -38.45 -11.76 1.70
C LEU A 588 -39.89 -12.01 2.15
N ASP A 589 -40.87 -11.91 1.25
CA ASP A 589 -42.29 -12.20 1.53
C ASP A 589 -42.48 -13.60 2.11
N VAL A 590 -41.72 -14.57 1.59
CA VAL A 590 -41.75 -15.97 2.02
C VAL A 590 -41.01 -16.16 3.35
N LEU A 591 -39.82 -15.56 3.50
CA LEU A 591 -38.98 -15.70 4.71
C LEU A 591 -39.58 -14.99 5.94
N LEU A 592 -40.14 -13.80 5.76
CA LEU A 592 -40.71 -12.95 6.81
C LEU A 592 -42.22 -13.15 6.98
N GLY A 593 -42.84 -13.98 6.13
CA GLY A 593 -44.25 -14.35 6.23
C GLY A 593 -45.20 -13.19 5.94
N ALA A 594 -44.91 -12.36 4.94
CA ALA A 594 -45.74 -11.21 4.56
C ALA A 594 -47.18 -11.62 4.20
N LYS A 595 -47.39 -12.83 3.67
CA LYS A 595 -48.73 -13.36 3.36
C LYS A 595 -49.57 -13.75 4.60
N ARG A 596 -49.02 -13.66 5.82
CA ARG A 596 -49.76 -13.92 7.07
C ARG A 596 -50.49 -12.66 7.52
N GLN A 597 -51.76 -12.79 7.92
CA GLN A 597 -52.57 -11.68 8.43
C GLN A 597 -52.18 -11.26 9.86
N THR A 598 -51.66 -12.20 10.67
CA THR A 598 -51.22 -11.95 12.05
C THR A 598 -49.80 -12.49 12.27
N ASN A 599 -49.07 -11.91 13.23
CA ASN A 599 -47.69 -12.28 13.58
C ASN A 599 -46.74 -12.36 12.36
N THR A 600 -46.84 -11.40 11.44
CA THR A 600 -45.88 -11.25 10.34
C THR A 600 -44.62 -10.54 10.82
N SER A 601 -43.46 -10.92 10.27
CA SER A 601 -42.19 -10.22 10.48
C SER A 601 -41.87 -9.26 9.33
N ALA A 602 -42.81 -9.03 8.41
CA ALA A 602 -42.62 -8.23 7.20
C ALA A 602 -42.74 -6.71 7.45
N THR A 603 -41.97 -6.18 8.40
CA THR A 603 -42.00 -4.75 8.78
C THR A 603 -40.86 -3.94 8.14
N ASN A 604 -41.06 -2.63 8.01
CA ASN A 604 -40.02 -1.67 7.59
C ASN A 604 -38.75 -1.78 8.45
N ALA A 605 -38.92 -1.98 9.76
CA ALA A 605 -37.84 -2.25 10.70
C ALA A 605 -36.97 -3.46 10.29
N ASN A 606 -37.59 -4.56 9.86
CA ASN A 606 -36.86 -5.74 9.41
C ASN A 606 -36.28 -5.55 8.00
N LEU A 607 -36.96 -4.83 7.10
CA LEU A 607 -36.37 -4.46 5.81
C LEU A 607 -35.08 -3.67 6.00
N ILE A 608 -35.07 -2.65 6.87
CA ILE A 608 -33.88 -1.88 7.23
C ILE A 608 -32.75 -2.77 7.77
N LYS A 609 -33.06 -3.74 8.64
CA LYS A 609 -32.07 -4.70 9.19
C LYS A 609 -31.44 -5.58 8.11
N TYR A 610 -32.25 -6.11 7.20
CA TYR A 610 -31.75 -6.93 6.08
C TYR A 610 -30.88 -6.09 5.13
N THR A 611 -31.32 -4.86 4.82
CA THR A 611 -30.54 -3.89 4.03
C THR A 611 -29.21 -3.55 4.70
N LEU A 612 -29.17 -3.26 6.01
CA LEU A 612 -27.92 -3.04 6.74
C LEU A 612 -26.97 -4.23 6.64
N CYS A 613 -27.46 -5.46 6.83
CA CYS A 613 -26.62 -6.65 6.78
C CYS A 613 -26.00 -6.86 5.39
N ILE A 614 -26.76 -6.65 4.32
CA ILE A 614 -26.28 -6.83 2.94
C ILE A 614 -25.37 -5.67 2.50
N VAL A 615 -25.69 -4.43 2.88
CA VAL A 615 -24.78 -3.28 2.72
C VAL A 615 -23.46 -3.50 3.49
N SER A 616 -23.50 -4.12 4.66
CA SER A 616 -22.29 -4.45 5.43
C SER A 616 -21.40 -5.46 4.73
N VAL A 617 -21.97 -6.41 3.97
CA VAL A 617 -21.21 -7.32 3.11
C VAL A 617 -20.53 -6.55 1.98
N LEU A 618 -21.22 -5.62 1.31
CA LEU A 618 -20.62 -4.79 0.27
C LEU A 618 -19.52 -3.87 0.83
N ASP A 619 -19.71 -3.26 2.01
CA ASP A 619 -18.70 -2.46 2.69
C ASP A 619 -17.44 -3.28 2.98
N TRP A 620 -17.61 -4.46 3.60
CA TRP A 620 -16.50 -5.40 3.82
C TRP A 620 -15.81 -5.79 2.50
N TRP A 621 -16.58 -6.08 1.45
CA TRP A 621 -16.03 -6.49 0.16
C TRP A 621 -15.16 -5.41 -0.49
N ILE A 622 -15.62 -4.16 -0.52
CA ILE A 622 -14.91 -3.08 -1.26
C ILE A 622 -13.94 -2.28 -0.39
N ASN A 623 -14.26 -2.00 0.87
CA ASN A 623 -13.46 -1.10 1.71
C ASN A 623 -12.33 -1.83 2.46
N ASN A 624 -12.42 -3.15 2.66
CA ASN A 624 -11.35 -3.92 3.30
C ASN A 624 -10.23 -4.29 2.31
N PRO A 625 -8.96 -3.88 2.53
CA PRO A 625 -7.84 -4.27 1.66
C PRO A 625 -7.52 -5.78 1.71
N GLN A 626 -8.04 -6.51 2.69
CA GLN A 626 -7.85 -7.95 2.89
C GLN A 626 -9.09 -8.78 2.48
N SER A 627 -10.11 -8.18 1.86
CA SER A 627 -11.23 -8.96 1.32
C SER A 627 -10.79 -9.82 0.13
N PRO A 628 -11.51 -10.91 -0.20
CA PRO A 628 -11.21 -11.74 -1.36
C PRO A 628 -11.23 -10.96 -2.68
N ALA A 629 -11.95 -9.85 -2.76
CA ALA A 629 -11.98 -8.95 -3.92
C ALA A 629 -10.59 -8.48 -4.40
N TYR A 630 -9.57 -8.58 -3.55
CA TYR A 630 -8.20 -8.12 -3.78
C TYR A 630 -7.14 -9.23 -3.74
N THR A 631 -7.53 -10.51 -3.63
CA THR A 631 -6.60 -11.64 -3.48
C THR A 631 -6.11 -12.25 -4.80
N THR A 632 -6.81 -12.00 -5.89
CA THR A 632 -6.58 -12.59 -7.21
C THR A 632 -5.68 -11.73 -8.10
N ASN A 633 -5.22 -12.30 -9.21
CA ASN A 633 -4.42 -11.59 -10.19
C ASN A 633 -5.27 -10.52 -10.90
N ALA A 634 -4.87 -9.26 -10.79
CA ALA A 634 -5.55 -8.13 -11.44
C ALA A 634 -5.73 -8.28 -12.97
N MET A 635 -4.94 -9.13 -13.62
CA MET A 635 -5.06 -9.43 -15.05
C MET A 635 -6.21 -10.39 -15.39
N HIS A 636 -6.82 -11.07 -14.41
CA HIS A 636 -7.96 -11.98 -14.60
C HIS A 636 -9.26 -11.16 -14.73
N ILE A 637 -9.33 -10.34 -15.78
CA ILE A 637 -10.43 -9.39 -16.00
C ILE A 637 -11.62 -10.09 -16.65
N TYR A 638 -11.36 -10.86 -17.71
CA TYR A 638 -12.35 -11.59 -18.50
C TYR A 638 -12.15 -13.10 -18.38
N ARG A 639 -13.17 -13.88 -18.74
CA ARG A 639 -13.13 -15.35 -18.71
C ARG A 639 -12.22 -15.90 -19.81
N ILE A 640 -11.52 -16.98 -19.50
CA ILE A 640 -10.71 -17.73 -20.46
C ILE A 640 -11.43 -19.07 -20.73
N SER A 641 -11.40 -19.53 -21.97
CA SER A 641 -11.98 -20.80 -22.41
C SER A 641 -10.97 -21.93 -22.25
N ASP A 642 -11.35 -22.99 -21.53
CA ASP A 642 -10.49 -24.17 -21.30
C ASP A 642 -10.16 -24.95 -22.59
N LYS A 643 -10.88 -24.71 -23.69
CA LYS A 643 -10.75 -25.47 -24.94
C LYS A 643 -9.61 -24.98 -25.83
N ASP A 644 -9.40 -23.68 -25.87
CA ASP A 644 -8.53 -22.98 -26.82
C ASP A 644 -7.65 -21.90 -26.16
N GLY A 645 -7.83 -21.65 -24.86
CA GLY A 645 -7.10 -20.60 -24.12
C GLY A 645 -7.50 -19.17 -24.53
N GLY A 646 -8.51 -19.02 -25.38
CA GLY A 646 -9.02 -17.73 -25.85
C GLY A 646 -10.04 -17.11 -24.88
N PRO A 647 -10.52 -15.90 -25.16
CA PRO A 647 -11.59 -15.29 -24.37
C PRO A 647 -12.91 -16.08 -24.46
N ALA A 648 -13.53 -16.36 -23.30
CA ALA A 648 -14.86 -16.98 -23.23
C ALA A 648 -15.96 -15.93 -23.06
N PHE A 649 -16.98 -15.98 -23.91
CA PHE A 649 -18.03 -14.96 -23.97
C PHE A 649 -19.18 -15.16 -22.96
N SER A 650 -19.28 -16.32 -22.33
CA SER A 650 -20.31 -16.63 -21.32
C SER A 650 -19.96 -17.92 -20.58
N ALA A 651 -20.71 -18.25 -19.52
CA ALA A 651 -20.78 -19.58 -18.94
C ALA A 651 -22.22 -20.16 -19.05
N PRO A 652 -22.42 -21.49 -18.97
CA PRO A 652 -23.77 -22.07 -18.97
C PRO A 652 -24.59 -21.55 -17.78
N VAL A 653 -25.82 -21.09 -18.04
CA VAL A 653 -26.72 -20.56 -17.00
C VAL A 653 -27.53 -21.65 -16.31
N ARG A 654 -27.83 -21.46 -15.02
CA ARG A 654 -28.69 -22.34 -14.21
C ARG A 654 -30.18 -22.08 -14.49
N SER A 655 -31.04 -23.05 -14.18
CA SER A 655 -32.51 -22.92 -14.30
C SER A 655 -33.27 -23.38 -13.03
N ASP A 656 -32.54 -23.79 -11.99
CA ASP A 656 -33.05 -24.39 -10.77
C ASP A 656 -33.19 -23.40 -9.59
N GLN A 657 -32.75 -22.14 -9.73
CA GLN A 657 -32.58 -21.16 -8.64
C GLN A 657 -33.84 -21.00 -7.74
N ASN A 658 -35.03 -20.99 -8.35
CA ASN A 658 -36.29 -20.87 -7.61
C ASN A 658 -36.71 -22.17 -6.93
N GLN A 659 -36.31 -23.33 -7.48
CA GLN A 659 -36.51 -24.64 -6.84
C GLN A 659 -35.59 -24.79 -5.62
N LEU A 660 -34.32 -24.36 -5.73
CA LEU A 660 -33.37 -24.31 -4.62
C LEU A 660 -33.89 -23.45 -3.47
N PHE A 661 -34.40 -22.25 -3.77
CA PHE A 661 -35.02 -21.39 -2.76
C PHE A 661 -36.22 -22.06 -2.08
N ALA A 662 -37.15 -22.63 -2.85
CA ALA A 662 -38.30 -23.34 -2.28
C ALA A 662 -37.89 -24.57 -1.45
N ALA A 663 -36.85 -25.30 -1.86
CA ALA A 663 -36.30 -26.42 -1.11
C ALA A 663 -35.60 -25.98 0.18
N ALA A 664 -34.82 -24.91 0.15
CA ALA A 664 -34.16 -24.33 1.32
C ALA A 664 -35.18 -23.85 2.36
N VAL A 665 -36.25 -23.16 1.93
CA VAL A 665 -37.37 -22.76 2.80
C VAL A 665 -38.05 -23.98 3.42
N LYS A 666 -38.35 -25.03 2.64
CA LYS A 666 -38.92 -26.28 3.17
C LYS A 666 -38.02 -26.93 4.22
N ARG A 667 -36.71 -27.04 3.98
CA ARG A 667 -35.72 -27.56 4.94
C ARG A 667 -35.70 -26.71 6.22
N ALA A 668 -35.72 -25.39 6.11
CA ALA A 668 -35.71 -24.48 7.26
C ALA A 668 -36.99 -24.55 8.11
N VAL A 669 -38.16 -24.76 7.48
CA VAL A 669 -39.43 -24.98 8.19
C VAL A 669 -39.41 -26.33 8.92
N ALA A 670 -38.98 -27.41 8.26
CA ALA A 670 -38.87 -28.72 8.90
C ALA A 670 -37.91 -28.71 10.11
N ALA A 671 -36.75 -28.06 9.98
CA ALA A 671 -35.78 -27.91 11.07
C ALA A 671 -36.30 -27.05 12.25
N ARG A 672 -37.33 -26.22 12.05
CA ARG A 672 -38.04 -25.48 13.12
C ARG A 672 -39.20 -26.25 13.74
N GLN A 673 -39.60 -27.38 13.16
CA GLN A 673 -40.63 -28.29 13.71
C GLN A 673 -40.02 -29.46 14.48
N GLN A 674 -38.71 -29.67 14.36
CA GLN A 674 -37.92 -30.70 15.05
C GLN A 674 -37.15 -30.15 16.26
N LYS A 675 -37.29 -28.85 16.56
CA LYS A 675 -36.79 -28.16 17.74
C LYS A 675 -37.96 -27.64 18.56
#